data_AF-A0A134CAP5-F1
#
_entry.id   AF-A0A134CAP5-F1
#
_cell.length_a   1.000
_cell.length_b   1.000
_cell.length_c   1.000
_cell.angle_alpha   90.00
_cell.angle_beta   90.00
_cell.angle_gamma   90.00
#
_symmetry.space_group_name_H-M   'P 1'
#
loop_
_entity.id
_entity.type
_entity.pdbx_description
1 polymer ?
#
loop_
_entity_poly.entity_id
_entity_poly.type
_entity_poly.pdbx_seq_one_letter_code
_entity_poly.pdbx_strand_id
1 'polypeptide(L)'
;MIESGDLRDMTADNKKRMQYELYIPAQFDESCRGSLEILIEHKLADVGEVHEGESVYKENGEIDHCVVRFSMDEGSELVEEMLISLDELGIPYGAKLYQNGKVIAELGNLHHVHVMLDASLGDTKKFKRLDAKITAALEENSIVSTTCIDIPKGMARFVYYVADKELAVEVINTYLRRSDLGVGATIDVIDSGLTIHERYMSDISRVYRGLVPDVWNVIQGEWKGISPQEWMHLLKRYPKTPEGLSFLLNVENGTYQKKYTSLHVTFPLFIHDNKQFYLLSARQMLTFDREGLSTRKQDIQGSVDRPSQVRATPASWDLCLFAATGEGESASRLYLDFNPTKSGTVGQVLYFNGETKTLTLLGPSFSNVLLMLMKEASHGSGDYLIQSIMEKTMSLDVDTMDVQSAENQLLFEAMRNLSERILDSIGDMGPMIGKRGFMGMVLLEDTVFDVNRFKKDLLARWDIDSITSPEGMKVRAAIATVDVDSVEEDDMEEAHFLVIDGYKVVVAPFSFPMPLQAVEQGGMRNYLWESAVEIGTRHTYHVAISIVEGPGNPLEEGMLLAKLLAVATEQEGASAVYTNGVLYEADKFHEETENLRDDMLPMANMIWVDMDFEEDGTISLSTSGMELFNQLNVEFLHCPWDPEKAWNYILSVADYILTSGKQVEDGDSVGRTEEEQLTVHINEPVHADGKQSIQVFFTESEE
;
A
#
# COMPACT_ATOMS: atom_id res chain seq x y z
N MET A 1 -49.10 9.29 -36.07
CA MET A 1 -49.37 7.84 -35.95
C MET A 1 -48.51 7.13 -36.98
N ILE A 2 -47.24 6.89 -36.63
CA ILE A 2 -46.39 5.85 -37.20
C ILE A 2 -45.59 5.32 -36.00
N GLU A 3 -45.63 4.01 -35.86
CA GLU A 3 -45.25 3.23 -34.69
C GLU A 3 -43.74 3.19 -34.44
N SER A 4 -43.42 3.04 -33.16
CA SER A 4 -42.14 2.63 -32.58
C SER A 4 -41.58 1.38 -33.26
N GLY A 5 -40.35 1.47 -33.77
CA GLY A 5 -39.52 0.34 -34.15
C GLY A 5 -38.25 0.37 -33.32
N ASP A 6 -38.10 -0.66 -32.49
CA ASP A 6 -36.94 -0.93 -31.64
C ASP A 6 -35.63 -0.96 -32.43
N LEU A 7 -34.67 -0.15 -31.97
CA LEU A 7 -33.24 -0.30 -32.22
C LEU A 7 -32.57 -0.51 -30.86
N ARG A 8 -32.77 -1.71 -30.31
CA ARG A 8 -31.96 -2.29 -29.25
C ARG A 8 -31.79 -3.76 -29.58
N ASP A 9 -30.82 -4.05 -30.45
CA ASP A 9 -30.10 -5.32 -30.38
C ASP A 9 -28.82 -5.20 -31.21
N MET A 10 -27.75 -4.79 -30.54
CA MET A 10 -26.38 -5.01 -31.00
C MET A 10 -25.62 -5.64 -29.84
N THR A 11 -25.57 -6.97 -29.88
CA THR A 11 -24.57 -7.88 -29.31
C THR A 11 -24.30 -7.83 -27.81
N ALA A 12 -25.21 -8.41 -27.01
CA ALA A 12 -24.80 -9.07 -25.77
C ALA A 12 -24.23 -10.46 -26.14
N ASP A 13 -22.91 -10.60 -26.06
CA ASP A 13 -22.24 -11.88 -26.22
C ASP A 13 -22.62 -12.76 -25.01
N ASN A 14 -23.55 -13.69 -25.22
CA ASN A 14 -24.16 -14.48 -24.15
C ASN A 14 -23.19 -15.60 -23.74
N LYS A 15 -22.07 -15.24 -23.11
CA LYS A 15 -21.07 -16.20 -22.60
C LYS A 15 -21.75 -17.14 -21.60
N LYS A 16 -21.48 -18.43 -21.74
CA LYS A 16 -22.10 -19.45 -20.89
C LYS A 16 -21.45 -19.40 -19.51
N ARG A 17 -22.26 -19.16 -18.48
CA ARG A 17 -21.77 -19.11 -17.10
C ARG A 17 -21.60 -20.51 -16.50
N MET A 18 -20.44 -20.79 -15.93
CA MET A 18 -20.06 -22.07 -15.34
C MET A 18 -20.01 -21.95 -13.82
N GLN A 19 -20.46 -22.99 -13.11
CA GLN A 19 -20.49 -23.02 -11.65
C GLN A 19 -19.30 -23.76 -11.06
N TYR A 20 -18.76 -23.20 -9.98
CA TYR A 20 -17.60 -23.69 -9.26
C TYR A 20 -17.87 -23.76 -7.76
N GLU A 21 -17.29 -24.77 -7.12
CA GLU A 21 -17.30 -24.91 -5.66
C GLU A 21 -15.86 -25.07 -5.18
N LEU A 22 -15.40 -24.15 -4.36
CA LEU A 22 -14.11 -24.22 -3.68
C LEU A 22 -14.32 -24.86 -2.31
N TYR A 23 -13.92 -26.13 -2.20
CA TYR A 23 -13.87 -26.85 -0.95
C TYR A 23 -12.56 -26.55 -0.23
N ILE A 24 -12.63 -26.13 1.03
CA ILE A 24 -11.48 -25.82 1.87
C ILE A 24 -11.55 -26.67 3.13
N PRO A 25 -10.60 -27.61 3.36
CA PRO A 25 -10.58 -28.47 4.55
C PRO A 25 -10.09 -27.71 5.78
N ALA A 26 -10.78 -26.62 6.11
CA ALA A 26 -10.40 -25.70 7.16
C ALA A 26 -11.57 -25.32 8.05
N GLN A 27 -11.24 -24.99 9.29
CA GLN A 27 -12.19 -24.57 10.30
C GLN A 27 -12.53 -23.07 10.17
N PHE A 28 -12.95 -22.65 8.97
CA PHE A 28 -13.34 -21.28 8.68
C PHE A 28 -14.80 -21.08 9.09
N ASP A 29 -15.03 -20.17 10.04
CA ASP A 29 -16.38 -19.78 10.42
C ASP A 29 -17.03 -18.90 9.35
N GLU A 30 -18.29 -18.49 9.58
CA GLU A 30 -19.04 -17.66 8.65
C GLU A 30 -18.33 -16.31 8.37
N SER A 31 -17.61 -15.76 9.34
CA SER A 31 -16.85 -14.51 9.15
C SER A 31 -15.66 -14.72 8.24
N CYS A 32 -14.85 -15.75 8.48
CA CYS A 32 -13.71 -16.09 7.61
C CYS A 32 -14.16 -16.42 6.19
N ARG A 33 -15.27 -17.16 6.05
CA ARG A 33 -15.87 -17.47 4.75
C ARG A 33 -16.31 -16.20 4.03
N GLY A 34 -17.02 -15.29 4.72
CA GLY A 34 -17.48 -14.02 4.15
C GLY A 34 -16.33 -13.14 3.66
N SER A 35 -15.23 -13.05 4.40
CA SER A 35 -14.02 -12.34 3.94
C SER A 35 -13.45 -12.94 2.65
N LEU A 36 -13.42 -14.28 2.55
CA LEU A 36 -12.92 -14.95 1.34
C LEU A 36 -13.87 -14.80 0.14
N GLU A 37 -15.18 -14.80 0.39
CA GLU A 37 -16.20 -14.52 -0.62
C GLU A 37 -16.03 -13.13 -1.22
N ILE A 38 -15.83 -12.10 -0.39
CA ILE A 38 -15.55 -10.72 -0.85
C ILE A 38 -14.27 -10.70 -1.71
N LEU A 39 -13.19 -11.37 -1.26
CA LEU A 39 -11.94 -11.40 -2.02
C LEU A 39 -12.11 -12.08 -3.40
N ILE A 40 -12.93 -13.13 -3.48
CA ILE A 40 -13.25 -13.79 -4.75
C ILE A 40 -14.16 -12.92 -5.61
N GLU A 41 -15.12 -12.21 -5.02
CA GLU A 41 -16.01 -11.26 -5.72
C GLU A 41 -15.20 -10.15 -6.40
N HIS A 42 -14.28 -9.52 -5.68
CA HIS A 42 -13.36 -8.51 -6.23
C HIS A 42 -12.50 -9.07 -7.38
N LYS A 43 -12.18 -10.37 -7.35
CA LYS A 43 -11.42 -11.04 -8.42
C LYS A 43 -12.26 -11.40 -9.64
N LEU A 44 -13.55 -11.65 -9.44
CA LEU A 44 -14.46 -11.98 -10.52
C LEU A 44 -14.92 -10.76 -11.29
N ALA A 45 -14.94 -9.56 -10.68
CA ALA A 45 -15.35 -8.32 -11.33
C ALA A 45 -16.63 -8.53 -12.17
N ASP A 46 -16.64 -8.13 -13.45
CA ASP A 46 -17.80 -8.27 -14.35
C ASP A 46 -17.93 -9.65 -15.01
N VAL A 47 -16.97 -10.57 -14.79
CA VAL A 47 -16.94 -11.89 -15.46
C VAL A 47 -17.52 -13.01 -14.60
N GLY A 48 -18.02 -12.71 -13.40
CA GLY A 48 -18.60 -13.70 -12.50
C GLY A 48 -19.37 -13.14 -11.31
N GLU A 49 -19.88 -14.04 -10.48
CA GLU A 49 -20.61 -13.73 -9.26
C GLU A 49 -20.31 -14.77 -8.18
N VAL A 50 -20.24 -14.33 -6.94
CA VAL A 50 -20.16 -15.18 -5.75
C VAL A 50 -21.56 -15.53 -5.26
N HIS A 51 -21.73 -16.77 -4.79
CA HIS A 51 -22.99 -17.29 -4.25
C HIS A 51 -22.80 -17.71 -2.80
N GLU A 52 -23.91 -17.87 -2.09
CA GLU A 52 -23.89 -18.29 -0.67
C GLU A 52 -23.14 -19.62 -0.48
N GLY A 53 -22.00 -19.53 0.20
CA GLY A 53 -21.22 -20.67 0.66
C GLY A 53 -21.76 -21.30 1.94
N GLU A 54 -21.02 -22.26 2.49
CA GLU A 54 -21.37 -22.88 3.78
C GLU A 54 -20.13 -23.27 4.59
N SER A 55 -20.21 -23.09 5.91
CA SER A 55 -19.27 -23.70 6.87
C SER A 55 -19.95 -24.94 7.46
N VAL A 56 -19.42 -26.12 7.17
CA VAL A 56 -20.03 -27.40 7.56
C VAL A 56 -19.51 -27.81 8.93
N TYR A 57 -20.42 -28.14 9.86
CA TYR A 57 -20.09 -28.51 11.23
C TYR A 57 -20.21 -30.01 11.49
N LYS A 58 -19.27 -30.56 12.25
CA LYS A 58 -19.34 -31.92 12.82
C LYS A 58 -20.34 -31.96 13.97
N GLU A 59 -20.78 -33.17 14.34
CA GLU A 59 -21.64 -33.40 15.51
C GLU A 59 -21.06 -32.87 16.82
N ASN A 60 -19.73 -32.76 16.90
CA ASN A 60 -19.05 -32.25 18.09
C ASN A 60 -19.03 -30.71 18.16
N GLY A 61 -19.52 -29.98 17.14
CA GLY A 61 -19.51 -28.52 17.06
C GLY A 61 -18.24 -27.92 16.43
N GLU A 62 -17.25 -28.73 16.05
CA GLU A 62 -16.12 -28.29 15.23
C GLU A 62 -16.59 -28.00 13.81
N ILE A 63 -16.03 -26.98 13.17
CA ILE A 63 -16.13 -26.84 11.72
C ILE A 63 -15.30 -27.96 11.09
N ASP A 64 -15.88 -28.67 10.13
CA ASP A 64 -15.23 -29.71 9.36
C ASP A 64 -14.48 -29.13 8.16
N HIS A 65 -15.20 -28.36 7.35
CA HIS A 65 -14.71 -27.73 6.15
C HIS A 65 -15.59 -26.52 5.77
N CYS A 66 -15.08 -25.70 4.87
CA CYS A 66 -15.76 -24.55 4.30
C CYS A 66 -15.94 -24.75 2.79
N VAL A 67 -17.06 -24.29 2.24
CA VAL A 67 -17.34 -24.29 0.81
C VAL A 67 -17.65 -22.86 0.38
N VAL A 68 -16.90 -22.34 -0.59
CA VAL A 68 -17.25 -21.09 -1.28
C VAL A 68 -17.80 -21.44 -2.66
N ARG A 69 -18.88 -20.78 -3.07
CA ARG A 69 -19.54 -21.02 -4.35
C ARG A 69 -19.43 -19.78 -5.22
N PHE A 70 -19.08 -19.96 -6.47
CA PHE A 70 -19.03 -18.85 -7.41
C PHE A 70 -19.31 -19.35 -8.83
N SER A 71 -19.59 -18.42 -9.72
CA SER A 71 -19.80 -18.70 -11.12
C SER A 71 -19.07 -17.69 -11.96
N MET A 72 -18.44 -18.14 -13.03
CA MET A 72 -17.72 -17.27 -13.97
C MET A 72 -17.99 -17.70 -15.40
N ASP A 73 -17.79 -16.78 -16.32
CA ASP A 73 -17.90 -17.05 -17.75
C ASP A 73 -17.00 -18.21 -18.20
N GLU A 74 -17.42 -18.92 -19.23
CA GLU A 74 -16.66 -20.03 -19.79
C GLU A 74 -15.37 -19.51 -20.46
N GLY A 75 -14.22 -19.91 -19.93
CA GLY A 75 -12.90 -19.61 -20.49
C GLY A 75 -11.79 -20.32 -19.71
N SER A 76 -10.83 -20.94 -20.41
CA SER A 76 -9.70 -21.62 -19.74
C SER A 76 -8.75 -20.64 -19.06
N GLU A 77 -8.57 -19.45 -19.64
CA GLU A 77 -7.72 -18.39 -19.09
C GLU A 77 -8.26 -17.89 -17.74
N LEU A 78 -9.57 -17.65 -17.63
CA LEU A 78 -10.23 -17.29 -16.37
C LEU A 78 -10.04 -18.35 -15.27
N VAL A 79 -10.08 -19.63 -15.64
CA VAL A 79 -9.80 -20.72 -14.68
C VAL A 79 -8.35 -20.65 -14.20
N GLU A 80 -7.39 -20.49 -15.10
CA GLU A 80 -5.97 -20.41 -14.73
C GLU A 80 -5.69 -19.19 -13.83
N GLU A 81 -6.25 -18.02 -14.16
CA GLU A 81 -6.13 -16.80 -13.34
C GLU A 81 -6.75 -16.97 -11.95
N MET A 82 -7.90 -17.62 -11.86
CA MET A 82 -8.56 -17.93 -10.59
C MET A 82 -7.69 -18.88 -9.74
N LEU A 83 -7.11 -19.92 -10.35
CA LEU A 83 -6.22 -20.85 -9.63
C LEU A 83 -4.99 -20.13 -9.09
N ILE A 84 -4.34 -19.28 -9.89
CA ILE A 84 -3.21 -18.46 -9.47
C ILE A 84 -3.61 -17.55 -8.31
N SER A 85 -4.76 -16.88 -8.41
CA SER A 85 -5.26 -15.98 -7.37
C SER A 85 -5.52 -16.70 -6.06
N LEU A 86 -6.13 -17.89 -6.11
CA LEU A 86 -6.44 -18.69 -4.92
C LEU A 86 -5.18 -19.22 -4.22
N ASP A 87 -4.16 -19.63 -4.98
CA ASP A 87 -2.87 -20.02 -4.41
C ASP A 87 -2.15 -18.83 -3.75
N GLU A 88 -2.26 -17.66 -4.36
CA GLU A 88 -1.70 -16.41 -3.85
C GLU A 88 -2.42 -15.84 -2.62
N LEU A 89 -3.74 -16.04 -2.52
CA LEU A 89 -4.50 -15.71 -1.32
C LEU A 89 -4.03 -16.54 -0.11
N GLY A 90 -3.38 -17.69 -0.37
CA GLY A 90 -2.87 -18.56 0.68
C GLY A 90 -4.00 -19.29 1.38
N ILE A 91 -4.66 -20.20 0.68
CA ILE A 91 -5.68 -21.05 1.29
C ILE A 91 -5.08 -22.31 1.93
N PRO A 92 -5.75 -22.91 2.94
CA PRO A 92 -5.31 -24.13 3.60
C PRO A 92 -5.06 -25.29 2.64
N TYR A 93 -3.94 -26.00 2.86
CA TYR A 93 -3.57 -27.17 2.05
C TYR A 93 -4.66 -28.24 2.00
N GLY A 94 -4.85 -28.82 0.82
CA GLY A 94 -5.87 -29.82 0.53
C GLY A 94 -7.20 -29.24 0.05
N ALA A 95 -7.25 -27.93 -0.22
CA ALA A 95 -8.38 -27.31 -0.88
C ALA A 95 -8.58 -27.88 -2.29
N LYS A 96 -9.82 -27.85 -2.77
CA LYS A 96 -10.19 -28.44 -4.07
C LYS A 96 -11.20 -27.55 -4.77
N LEU A 97 -10.90 -27.23 -6.02
CA LEU A 97 -11.86 -26.55 -6.90
C LEU A 97 -12.65 -27.60 -7.68
N TYR A 98 -13.97 -27.55 -7.55
CA TYR A 98 -14.89 -28.39 -8.27
C TYR A 98 -15.58 -27.61 -9.37
N GLN A 99 -15.82 -28.28 -10.50
CA GLN A 99 -16.72 -27.82 -11.55
C GLN A 99 -17.67 -28.97 -11.88
N ASN A 100 -18.98 -28.74 -11.80
CA ASN A 100 -20.00 -29.77 -12.04
C ASN A 100 -19.76 -31.08 -11.24
N GLY A 101 -19.35 -30.96 -9.98
CA GLY A 101 -19.09 -32.09 -9.08
C GLY A 101 -17.81 -32.88 -9.37
N LYS A 102 -16.94 -32.41 -10.27
CA LYS A 102 -15.61 -33.00 -10.53
C LYS A 102 -14.51 -32.06 -10.04
N VAL A 103 -13.51 -32.63 -9.37
CA VAL A 103 -12.28 -31.89 -9.02
C VAL A 103 -11.55 -31.51 -10.31
N ILE A 104 -11.32 -30.22 -10.50
CA ILE A 104 -10.52 -29.69 -11.62
C ILE A 104 -9.14 -29.21 -11.16
N ALA A 105 -8.98 -28.87 -9.88
CA ALA A 105 -7.70 -28.53 -9.28
C ALA A 105 -7.66 -28.89 -7.78
N GLU A 106 -6.47 -29.25 -7.30
CA GLU A 106 -6.15 -29.28 -5.86
C GLU A 106 -5.27 -28.07 -5.57
N LEU A 107 -5.59 -27.36 -4.49
CA LEU A 107 -5.08 -26.04 -4.18
C LEU A 107 -4.67 -25.94 -2.71
N GLY A 108 -4.04 -24.81 -2.39
CA GLY A 108 -3.74 -24.42 -1.04
C GLY A 108 -2.35 -24.86 -0.61
N ASN A 109 -1.65 -23.95 0.02
CA ASN A 109 -0.23 -24.08 0.35
C ASN A 109 0.02 -23.86 1.85
N LEU A 110 -0.97 -23.45 2.65
CA LEU A 110 -0.74 -23.27 4.09
C LEU A 110 -0.68 -24.60 4.83
N HIS A 111 0.31 -24.72 5.71
CA HIS A 111 0.40 -25.84 6.65
C HIS A 111 -0.72 -25.74 7.67
N HIS A 112 -1.16 -26.89 8.19
CA HIS A 112 -2.12 -26.90 9.31
C HIS A 112 -1.35 -27.31 10.56
N VAL A 113 -1.42 -26.50 11.61
CA VAL A 113 -0.83 -26.83 12.92
C VAL A 113 -1.96 -27.01 13.92
N HIS A 114 -2.13 -28.25 14.37
CA HIS A 114 -3.16 -28.66 15.32
C HIS A 114 -2.55 -28.85 16.70
N VAL A 115 -2.93 -28.01 17.66
CA VAL A 115 -2.50 -28.13 19.06
C VAL A 115 -3.62 -28.76 19.86
N MET A 116 -3.39 -29.96 20.37
CA MET A 116 -4.33 -30.69 21.23
C MET A 116 -3.95 -30.50 22.70
N LEU A 117 -4.91 -30.07 23.51
CA LEU A 117 -4.75 -29.74 24.93
C LEU A 117 -5.75 -30.53 25.78
N ASP A 118 -5.35 -30.83 27.02
CA ASP A 118 -6.25 -31.43 28.00
C ASP A 118 -7.19 -30.35 28.57
N ALA A 119 -8.46 -30.38 28.15
CA ALA A 119 -9.44 -29.38 28.55
C ALA A 119 -9.74 -29.38 30.07
N SER A 120 -9.35 -30.43 30.80
CA SER A 120 -9.53 -30.47 32.26
C SER A 120 -8.59 -29.53 33.02
N LEU A 121 -7.52 -29.05 32.37
CA LEU A 121 -6.50 -28.19 32.98
C LEU A 121 -6.95 -26.72 33.12
N GLY A 122 -8.06 -26.32 32.48
CA GLY A 122 -8.48 -24.92 32.48
C GLY A 122 -9.95 -24.70 32.13
N ASP A 123 -10.40 -23.46 32.29
CA ASP A 123 -11.69 -23.01 31.80
C ASP A 123 -11.55 -22.38 30.40
N THR A 124 -12.69 -22.11 29.73
CA THR A 124 -12.71 -21.59 28.36
C THR A 124 -11.99 -20.25 28.25
N LYS A 125 -12.06 -19.39 29.29
CA LYS A 125 -11.42 -18.07 29.27
C LYS A 125 -9.90 -18.22 29.30
N LYS A 126 -9.36 -19.15 30.08
CA LYS A 126 -7.92 -19.42 30.14
C LYS A 126 -7.38 -19.95 28.82
N PHE A 127 -8.08 -20.88 28.17
CA PHE A 127 -7.69 -21.39 26.85
C PHE A 127 -7.74 -20.30 25.78
N LYS A 128 -8.84 -19.52 25.70
CA LYS A 128 -8.92 -18.37 24.77
C LYS A 128 -7.79 -17.37 24.98
N ARG A 129 -7.40 -17.11 26.22
CA ARG A 129 -6.27 -16.20 26.53
C ARG A 129 -4.92 -16.77 26.09
N LEU A 130 -4.71 -18.07 26.23
CA LEU A 130 -3.48 -18.71 25.76
C LEU A 130 -3.42 -18.69 24.24
N ASP A 131 -4.52 -19.04 23.57
CA ASP A 131 -4.63 -18.98 22.12
C ASP A 131 -4.39 -17.57 21.58
N ALA A 132 -5.04 -16.55 22.14
CA ALA A 132 -4.83 -15.16 21.72
C ALA A 132 -3.36 -14.73 21.84
N LYS A 133 -2.64 -15.18 22.87
CA LYS A 133 -1.20 -14.91 23.01
C LYS A 133 -0.35 -15.63 21.98
N ILE A 134 -0.71 -16.87 21.64
CA ILE A 134 -0.01 -17.66 20.62
C ILE A 134 -0.27 -17.04 19.25
N THR A 135 -1.53 -16.76 18.91
CA THR A 135 -1.94 -16.09 17.66
C THR A 135 -1.20 -14.76 17.50
N ALA A 136 -1.18 -13.91 18.52
CA ALA A 136 -0.46 -12.63 18.46
C ALA A 136 1.05 -12.80 18.27
N ALA A 137 1.64 -13.90 18.75
CA ALA A 137 3.07 -14.16 18.62
C ALA A 137 3.46 -14.88 17.33
N LEU A 138 2.49 -15.50 16.63
CA LEU A 138 2.70 -16.05 15.30
C LEU A 138 2.80 -14.94 14.25
N GLU A 139 2.23 -13.76 14.54
CA GLU A 139 2.25 -12.58 13.65
C GLU A 139 1.87 -12.96 12.21
N GLU A 140 2.60 -12.48 11.21
CA GLU A 140 2.36 -12.73 9.77
C GLU A 140 2.55 -14.20 9.36
N ASN A 141 3.14 -15.03 10.23
CA ASN A 141 3.26 -16.45 9.93
C ASN A 141 1.90 -17.17 10.03
N SER A 142 0.95 -16.63 10.79
CA SER A 142 -0.42 -17.14 10.92
C SER A 142 -1.37 -16.32 10.06
N ILE A 143 -1.80 -16.90 8.94
CA ILE A 143 -2.67 -16.21 7.98
C ILE A 143 -4.13 -16.33 8.41
N VAL A 144 -4.51 -17.49 8.92
CA VAL A 144 -5.82 -17.73 9.52
C VAL A 144 -5.62 -18.60 10.76
N SER A 145 -6.29 -18.26 11.85
CA SER A 145 -6.34 -19.10 13.05
C SER A 145 -7.78 -19.31 13.48
N THR A 146 -8.03 -20.46 14.10
CA THR A 146 -9.30 -20.71 14.78
C THR A 146 -9.08 -21.50 16.06
N THR A 147 -10.06 -21.44 16.94
CA THR A 147 -10.02 -22.10 18.23
C THR A 147 -11.34 -22.80 18.53
N CYS A 148 -11.25 -24.10 18.79
CA CYS A 148 -12.37 -24.90 19.26
C CYS A 148 -12.12 -25.37 20.70
N ILE A 149 -13.06 -25.05 21.60
CA ILE A 149 -12.97 -25.42 23.03
C ILE A 149 -14.31 -26.04 23.45
N ASP A 150 -14.32 -27.35 23.69
CA ASP A 150 -15.45 -28.11 24.23
C ASP A 150 -15.02 -28.87 25.50
N ILE A 151 -15.09 -28.15 26.63
CA ILE A 151 -14.72 -28.67 27.95
C ILE A 151 -15.60 -29.86 28.39
N PRO A 152 -16.94 -29.87 28.19
CA PRO A 152 -17.77 -31.03 28.49
C PRO A 152 -17.34 -32.33 27.80
N LYS A 153 -16.74 -32.25 26.60
CA LYS A 153 -16.18 -33.41 25.89
C LYS A 153 -14.68 -33.63 26.14
N GLY A 154 -14.06 -32.85 27.02
CA GLY A 154 -12.64 -32.95 27.36
C GLY A 154 -11.70 -32.46 26.26
N MET A 155 -12.18 -31.62 25.32
CA MET A 155 -11.46 -31.22 24.12
C MET A 155 -11.11 -29.73 24.13
N ALA A 156 -9.82 -29.41 24.02
CA ALA A 156 -9.35 -28.08 23.71
C ALA A 156 -8.35 -28.18 22.55
N ARG A 157 -8.66 -27.52 21.43
CA ARG A 157 -7.86 -27.59 20.21
C ARG A 157 -7.65 -26.21 19.61
N PHE A 158 -6.40 -25.87 19.34
CA PHE A 158 -6.06 -24.70 18.54
C PHE A 158 -5.66 -25.16 17.14
N VAL A 159 -6.09 -24.42 16.12
CA VAL A 159 -5.76 -24.71 14.72
C VAL A 159 -5.20 -23.45 14.08
N TYR A 160 -3.97 -23.55 13.58
CA TYR A 160 -3.28 -22.46 12.90
C TYR A 160 -2.98 -22.85 11.46
N TYR A 161 -3.28 -21.96 10.52
CA TYR A 161 -2.90 -22.10 9.11
C TYR A 161 -1.72 -21.18 8.84
N VAL A 162 -0.55 -21.77 8.59
CA VAL A 162 0.72 -21.04 8.65
C VAL A 162 1.55 -21.17 7.38
N ALA A 163 2.38 -20.16 7.10
CA ALA A 163 3.30 -20.13 5.96
C ALA A 163 4.61 -20.90 6.23
N ASP A 164 5.08 -20.91 7.48
CA ASP A 164 6.26 -21.64 7.94
C ASP A 164 5.92 -22.48 9.17
N LYS A 165 5.82 -23.80 8.96
CA LYS A 165 5.47 -24.76 10.03
C LYS A 165 6.51 -24.81 11.14
N GLU A 166 7.80 -24.65 10.84
CA GLU A 166 8.87 -24.86 11.82
C GLU A 166 8.91 -23.69 12.81
N LEU A 167 8.83 -22.47 12.28
CA LEU A 167 8.74 -21.25 13.07
C LEU A 167 7.44 -21.22 13.89
N ALA A 168 6.32 -21.64 13.31
CA ALA A 168 5.06 -21.72 14.04
C ALA A 168 5.16 -22.69 15.23
N VAL A 169 5.69 -23.89 15.00
CA VAL A 169 5.85 -24.90 16.04
C VAL A 169 6.82 -24.43 17.13
N GLU A 170 7.88 -23.70 16.80
CA GLU A 170 8.80 -23.12 17.79
C GLU A 170 8.12 -22.09 18.70
N VAL A 171 7.36 -21.16 18.10
CA VAL A 171 6.58 -20.15 18.82
C VAL A 171 5.55 -20.82 19.73
N ILE A 172 4.73 -21.70 19.17
CA ILE A 172 3.68 -22.43 19.92
C ILE A 172 4.30 -23.16 21.12
N ASN A 173 5.36 -23.94 20.91
CA ASN A 173 6.04 -24.66 22.00
C ASN A 173 6.60 -23.73 23.08
N THR A 174 7.02 -22.51 22.73
CA THR A 174 7.51 -21.53 23.70
C THR A 174 6.41 -21.07 24.65
N TYR A 175 5.20 -20.83 24.14
CA TYR A 175 4.04 -20.45 24.94
C TYR A 175 3.45 -21.61 25.72
N LEU A 176 3.35 -22.80 25.11
CA LEU A 176 2.86 -24.01 25.78
C LEU A 176 3.74 -24.37 26.98
N ARG A 177 5.07 -24.33 26.85
CA ARG A 177 6.01 -24.61 27.95
C ARG A 177 5.93 -23.65 29.12
N ARG A 178 5.42 -22.42 28.90
CA ARG A 178 5.28 -21.38 29.93
C ARG A 178 3.89 -21.40 30.59
N SER A 179 3.01 -22.30 30.19
CA SER A 179 1.61 -22.36 30.64
C SER A 179 1.29 -23.72 31.26
N ASP A 180 0.63 -23.72 32.41
CA ASP A 180 0.15 -24.96 33.02
C ASP A 180 -0.88 -25.70 32.14
N LEU A 181 -1.53 -24.99 31.21
CA LEU A 181 -2.46 -25.58 30.23
C LEU A 181 -1.74 -26.38 29.14
N GLY A 182 -0.44 -26.13 28.92
CA GLY A 182 0.36 -26.81 27.91
C GLY A 182 0.89 -28.18 28.36
N VAL A 183 0.60 -28.58 29.61
CA VAL A 183 1.06 -29.88 30.15
C VAL A 183 0.40 -31.01 29.37
N GLY A 184 1.23 -31.88 28.78
CA GLY A 184 0.76 -33.01 27.96
C GLY A 184 0.19 -32.61 26.59
N ALA A 185 0.34 -31.35 26.18
CA ALA A 185 -0.08 -30.89 24.86
C ALA A 185 0.64 -31.68 23.75
N THR A 186 -0.08 -31.96 22.66
CA THR A 186 0.50 -32.54 21.45
C THR A 186 0.28 -31.61 20.26
N ILE A 187 1.23 -31.60 19.34
CA ILE A 187 1.16 -30.81 18.11
C ILE A 187 1.22 -31.77 16.94
N ASP A 188 0.21 -31.71 16.08
CA ASP A 188 0.14 -32.42 14.81
C ASP A 188 0.24 -31.40 13.66
N VAL A 189 1.00 -31.72 12.63
CA VAL A 189 1.26 -30.81 11.50
C VAL A 189 0.91 -31.49 10.19
N ILE A 190 0.01 -30.87 9.44
CA ILE A 190 -0.23 -31.22 8.04
C ILE A 190 0.71 -30.36 7.20
N ASP A 191 1.69 -31.03 6.61
CA ASP A 191 2.73 -30.40 5.81
C ASP A 191 2.30 -30.27 4.35
N SER A 192 2.10 -29.03 3.90
CA SER A 192 1.83 -28.71 2.50
C SER A 192 3.06 -28.81 1.60
N GLY A 193 4.27 -28.84 2.17
CA GLY A 193 5.52 -28.69 1.44
C GLY A 193 5.90 -27.24 1.13
N LEU A 194 5.02 -26.27 1.44
CA LEU A 194 5.34 -24.85 1.29
C LEU A 194 6.54 -24.47 2.14
N THR A 195 7.35 -23.59 1.59
CA THR A 195 8.43 -22.95 2.31
C THR A 195 8.18 -21.45 2.42
N ILE A 196 8.76 -20.82 3.44
CA ILE A 196 8.65 -19.37 3.60
C ILE A 196 9.18 -18.58 2.41
N HIS A 197 10.19 -19.12 1.71
CA HIS A 197 10.80 -18.42 0.58
C HIS A 197 9.98 -18.54 -0.71
N GLU A 198 9.26 -19.65 -0.91
CA GLU A 198 8.25 -19.75 -1.97
C GLU A 198 7.10 -18.77 -1.71
N ARG A 199 6.63 -18.73 -0.47
CA ARG A 199 5.58 -17.78 -0.07
C ARG A 199 6.02 -16.33 -0.27
N TYR A 200 7.22 -15.98 0.17
CA TYR A 200 7.81 -14.66 -0.03
C TYR A 200 7.81 -14.25 -1.50
N MET A 201 8.29 -15.14 -2.37
CA MET A 201 8.33 -14.87 -3.81
C MET A 201 6.95 -14.74 -4.41
N SER A 202 5.98 -15.55 -3.98
CA SER A 202 4.60 -15.44 -4.42
C SER A 202 4.00 -14.06 -4.08
N ASP A 203 4.17 -13.60 -2.84
CA ASP A 203 3.61 -12.33 -2.38
C ASP A 203 4.22 -11.13 -3.11
N ILE A 204 5.54 -11.12 -3.32
CA ILE A 204 6.18 -10.07 -4.13
C ILE A 204 5.70 -10.13 -5.57
N SER A 205 5.73 -11.32 -6.19
CA SER A 205 5.33 -11.48 -7.60
C SER A 205 3.89 -11.03 -7.83
N ARG A 206 2.99 -11.29 -6.88
CA ARG A 206 1.59 -10.85 -6.91
C ARG A 206 1.46 -9.34 -7.02
N VAL A 207 2.29 -8.57 -6.30
CA VAL A 207 2.26 -7.10 -6.35
C VAL A 207 2.60 -6.61 -7.76
N TYR A 208 3.66 -7.14 -8.37
CA TYR A 208 4.09 -6.73 -9.71
C TYR A 208 3.12 -7.20 -10.79
N ARG A 209 2.68 -8.47 -10.73
CA ARG A 209 1.70 -9.02 -11.68
C ARG A 209 0.36 -8.32 -11.59
N GLY A 210 -0.03 -7.92 -10.39
CA GLY A 210 -1.14 -7.01 -10.18
C GLY A 210 -0.85 -5.72 -10.92
N LEU A 211 0.03 -4.87 -10.40
CA LEU A 211 0.14 -3.48 -10.85
C LEU A 211 0.45 -3.30 -12.34
N VAL A 212 1.35 -4.13 -12.89
CA VAL A 212 1.85 -4.00 -14.27
C VAL A 212 2.13 -5.37 -14.89
N PRO A 213 1.08 -6.14 -15.26
CA PRO A 213 1.20 -7.53 -15.72
C PRO A 213 2.14 -7.71 -16.92
N ASP A 214 2.10 -6.80 -17.89
CA ASP A 214 2.94 -6.87 -19.09
C ASP A 214 4.43 -6.68 -18.76
N VAL A 215 4.74 -5.68 -17.91
CA VAL A 215 6.10 -5.45 -17.41
C VAL A 215 6.57 -6.63 -16.58
N TRP A 216 5.70 -7.18 -15.73
CA TRP A 216 6.00 -8.37 -14.94
C TRP A 216 6.38 -9.56 -15.83
N ASN A 217 5.63 -9.82 -16.89
CA ASN A 217 5.90 -10.92 -17.81
C ASN A 217 7.29 -10.80 -18.47
N VAL A 218 7.70 -9.58 -18.84
CA VAL A 218 9.03 -9.34 -19.40
C VAL A 218 10.13 -9.48 -18.34
N ILE A 219 9.94 -8.92 -17.13
CA ILE A 219 10.88 -9.10 -16.00
C ILE A 219 11.11 -10.58 -15.73
N GLN A 220 10.02 -11.34 -15.58
CA GLN A 220 10.05 -12.77 -15.30
C GLN A 220 10.68 -13.57 -16.46
N GLY A 221 10.43 -13.18 -17.71
CA GLY A 221 11.06 -13.79 -18.89
C GLY A 221 12.58 -13.63 -18.96
N GLU A 222 13.12 -12.59 -18.31
CA GLU A 222 14.56 -12.34 -18.19
C GLU A 222 15.21 -13.01 -16.98
N TRP A 223 14.44 -13.71 -16.14
CA TRP A 223 14.98 -14.36 -14.96
C TRP A 223 15.94 -15.48 -15.29
N LYS A 224 17.06 -15.51 -14.57
CA LYS A 224 18.12 -16.49 -14.73
C LYS A 224 18.59 -16.95 -13.36
N GLY A 225 18.23 -18.19 -13.05
CA GLY A 225 18.73 -18.88 -11.87
C GLY A 225 20.24 -19.05 -11.87
N ILE A 226 20.78 -19.26 -10.67
CA ILE A 226 22.19 -19.47 -10.43
C ILE A 226 22.71 -20.70 -11.18
N SER A 227 23.90 -20.59 -11.77
CA SER A 227 24.53 -21.74 -12.39
C SER A 227 25.03 -22.75 -11.33
N PRO A 228 25.03 -24.06 -11.61
CA PRO A 228 25.56 -25.07 -10.68
C PRO A 228 27.01 -24.80 -10.25
N GLN A 229 27.83 -24.23 -11.14
CA GLN A 229 29.23 -23.88 -10.84
C GLN A 229 29.32 -22.73 -9.83
N GLU A 230 28.57 -21.65 -10.04
CA GLU A 230 28.52 -20.52 -9.10
C GLU A 230 27.94 -20.94 -7.75
N TRP A 231 26.91 -21.79 -7.77
CA TRP A 231 26.33 -22.37 -6.56
C TRP A 231 27.36 -23.17 -5.76
N MET A 232 28.12 -24.05 -6.43
CA MET A 232 29.22 -24.80 -5.78
C MET A 232 30.31 -23.87 -5.22
N HIS A 233 30.65 -22.79 -5.91
CA HIS A 233 31.62 -21.82 -5.41
C HIS A 233 31.10 -21.06 -4.18
N LEU A 234 29.83 -20.67 -4.20
CA LEU A 234 29.18 -20.01 -3.06
C LEU A 234 29.16 -20.93 -1.85
N LEU A 235 28.67 -22.17 -1.98
CA LEU A 235 28.65 -23.16 -0.90
C LEU A 235 30.05 -23.53 -0.40
N LYS A 236 31.05 -23.56 -1.27
CA LYS A 236 32.43 -23.81 -0.85
C LYS A 236 32.94 -22.70 0.08
N ARG A 237 32.54 -21.44 -0.16
CA ARG A 237 32.91 -20.29 0.70
C ARG A 237 32.02 -20.19 1.94
N TYR A 238 30.72 -20.42 1.78
CA TYR A 238 29.71 -20.35 2.81
C TYR A 238 28.90 -21.67 2.86
N PRO A 239 29.42 -22.72 3.52
CA PRO A 239 28.77 -24.04 3.52
C PRO A 239 27.43 -24.08 4.26
N LYS A 240 27.11 -23.02 5.02
CA LYS A 240 25.88 -22.88 5.80
C LYS A 240 24.90 -21.88 5.18
N THR A 241 25.06 -21.57 3.89
CA THR A 241 24.10 -20.72 3.16
C THR A 241 22.67 -21.23 3.38
N PRO A 242 21.73 -20.37 3.84
CA PRO A 242 20.35 -20.78 4.07
C PRO A 242 19.69 -21.28 2.79
N GLU A 243 18.80 -22.27 2.93
CA GLU A 243 18.01 -22.80 1.80
C GLU A 243 17.22 -21.69 1.10
N GLY A 244 16.59 -20.78 1.87
CA GLY A 244 15.86 -19.65 1.30
C GLY A 244 16.73 -18.75 0.40
N LEU A 245 17.99 -18.46 0.78
CA LEU A 245 18.87 -17.67 -0.09
C LEU A 245 19.23 -18.44 -1.37
N SER A 246 19.40 -19.76 -1.25
CA SER A 246 19.66 -20.66 -2.37
C SER A 246 18.49 -20.68 -3.35
N PHE A 247 17.28 -20.75 -2.82
CA PHE A 247 16.04 -20.69 -3.58
C PHE A 247 15.92 -19.37 -4.33
N LEU A 248 16.09 -18.23 -3.65
CA LEU A 248 16.01 -16.92 -4.30
C LEU A 248 17.03 -16.78 -5.43
N LEU A 249 18.27 -17.23 -5.23
CA LEU A 249 19.30 -17.24 -6.28
C LEU A 249 18.97 -18.20 -7.43
N ASN A 250 18.25 -19.29 -7.16
CA ASN A 250 17.79 -20.23 -8.17
C ASN A 250 16.61 -19.69 -8.99
N VAL A 251 15.76 -18.87 -8.36
CA VAL A 251 14.70 -18.13 -9.05
C VAL A 251 15.32 -17.01 -9.90
N GLU A 252 16.13 -16.16 -9.28
CA GLU A 252 16.84 -15.07 -9.93
C GLU A 252 18.21 -14.82 -9.28
N ASN A 253 19.29 -15.01 -10.04
CA ASN A 253 20.66 -14.88 -9.54
C ASN A 253 21.13 -13.43 -9.50
N GLY A 254 20.44 -12.63 -8.69
CA GLY A 254 20.82 -11.26 -8.36
C GLY A 254 20.05 -10.21 -9.14
N THR A 255 19.43 -9.30 -8.39
CA THR A 255 18.76 -8.11 -8.92
C THR A 255 19.60 -6.84 -8.72
N TYR A 256 20.69 -6.92 -7.96
CA TYR A 256 21.60 -5.81 -7.67
C TYR A 256 22.31 -5.33 -8.92
N GLN A 257 22.10 -4.05 -9.26
CA GLN A 257 22.55 -3.40 -10.49
C GLN A 257 22.01 -4.05 -11.77
N LYS A 258 20.99 -4.90 -11.66
CA LYS A 258 20.29 -5.43 -12.80
C LYS A 258 19.13 -4.50 -13.14
N LYS A 259 19.04 -4.21 -14.42
CA LYS A 259 17.99 -3.41 -15.04
C LYS A 259 17.29 -4.35 -16.02
N TYR A 260 16.01 -4.54 -15.80
CA TYR A 260 15.17 -5.43 -16.59
C TYR A 260 14.48 -4.63 -17.68
N THR A 261 14.18 -5.32 -18.79
CA THR A 261 13.45 -4.76 -19.93
C THR A 261 14.19 -3.57 -20.57
N SER A 262 13.69 -3.07 -21.69
CA SER A 262 14.11 -1.77 -22.23
C SER A 262 13.78 -0.62 -21.28
N LEU A 263 12.81 -0.80 -20.38
CA LEU A 263 12.44 0.15 -19.34
C LEU A 263 13.45 0.20 -18.21
N HIS A 264 14.58 -0.52 -18.25
CA HIS A 264 15.62 -0.43 -17.22
C HIS A 264 15.06 -0.48 -15.78
N VAL A 265 13.90 -1.13 -15.60
CA VAL A 265 13.18 -1.20 -14.34
C VAL A 265 14.04 -2.05 -13.42
N THR A 266 14.16 -1.60 -12.18
CA THR A 266 14.89 -2.34 -11.16
C THR A 266 13.90 -3.19 -10.37
N PHE A 267 14.36 -4.34 -9.88
CA PHE A 267 13.52 -5.25 -9.10
C PHE A 267 14.08 -5.35 -7.67
N PRO A 268 13.66 -4.48 -6.74
CA PRO A 268 14.01 -4.65 -5.33
C PRO A 268 13.39 -5.94 -4.81
N LEU A 269 14.24 -6.86 -4.36
CA LEU A 269 13.78 -8.14 -3.85
C LEU A 269 13.33 -8.04 -2.40
N PHE A 270 13.82 -7.05 -1.65
CA PHE A 270 13.43 -6.83 -0.27
C PHE A 270 13.14 -5.35 -0.03
N ILE A 271 12.15 -5.07 0.81
CA ILE A 271 11.87 -3.73 1.34
C ILE A 271 12.11 -3.78 2.84
N HIS A 272 12.95 -2.86 3.34
CA HIS A 272 13.15 -2.69 4.77
C HIS A 272 13.47 -1.24 5.09
N ASP A 273 12.92 -0.68 6.17
CA ASP A 273 13.24 0.70 6.61
C ASP A 273 13.00 1.73 5.48
N ASN A 274 11.89 1.56 4.74
CA ASN A 274 11.53 2.33 3.54
C ASN A 274 12.65 2.39 2.49
N LYS A 275 13.48 1.34 2.41
CA LYS A 275 14.59 1.22 1.46
C LYS A 275 14.44 -0.02 0.61
N GLN A 276 14.84 0.14 -0.64
CA GLN A 276 14.86 -0.90 -1.66
C GLN A 276 16.16 -1.68 -1.61
N PHE A 277 16.12 -2.96 -1.25
CA PHE A 277 17.26 -3.84 -1.26
C PHE A 277 17.24 -4.78 -2.45
N TYR A 278 18.36 -4.80 -3.15
CA TYR A 278 18.55 -5.65 -4.31
C TYR A 278 19.42 -6.85 -3.95
N LEU A 279 19.02 -8.04 -4.38
CA LEU A 279 19.74 -9.29 -4.14
C LEU A 279 21.04 -9.27 -4.94
N LEU A 280 22.17 -9.53 -4.29
CA LEU A 280 23.43 -9.73 -5.01
C LEU A 280 23.42 -11.10 -5.70
N SER A 281 23.96 -11.19 -6.90
CA SER A 281 24.30 -12.48 -7.52
C SER A 281 25.36 -13.21 -6.70
N ALA A 282 25.41 -14.54 -6.78
CA ALA A 282 26.44 -15.32 -6.09
C ALA A 282 27.86 -14.85 -6.42
N ARG A 283 28.10 -14.41 -7.66
CA ARG A 283 29.38 -13.84 -8.10
C ARG A 283 29.68 -12.50 -7.42
N GLN A 284 28.69 -11.61 -7.31
CA GLN A 284 28.83 -10.35 -6.58
C GLN A 284 29.13 -10.62 -5.10
N MET A 285 28.41 -11.55 -4.45
CA MET A 285 28.67 -11.94 -3.04
C MET A 285 30.13 -12.39 -2.84
N LEU A 286 30.63 -13.29 -3.70
CA LEU A 286 32.02 -13.78 -3.65
C LEU A 286 33.06 -12.71 -3.99
N THR A 287 32.68 -11.69 -4.74
CA THR A 287 33.56 -10.55 -5.07
C THR A 287 33.65 -9.62 -3.86
N PHE A 288 32.52 -9.28 -3.24
CA PHE A 288 32.48 -8.52 -2.00
C PHE A 288 33.19 -9.25 -0.85
N ASP A 289 33.11 -10.58 -0.74
CA ASP A 289 33.88 -11.34 0.25
C ASP A 289 35.39 -11.04 0.13
N ARG A 290 35.93 -11.09 -1.09
CA ARG A 290 37.37 -10.89 -1.36
C ARG A 290 37.82 -9.44 -1.22
N GLU A 291 37.01 -8.50 -1.71
CA GLU A 291 37.43 -7.11 -1.92
C GLU A 291 36.79 -6.12 -0.92
N GLY A 292 35.65 -6.47 -0.32
CA GLY A 292 34.85 -5.60 0.55
C GLY A 292 35.31 -5.49 2.00
N LEU A 293 36.58 -5.74 2.33
CA LEU A 293 37.07 -5.68 3.71
C LEU A 293 36.99 -4.25 4.28
N SER A 294 37.28 -3.22 3.48
CA SER A 294 37.16 -1.82 3.89
C SER A 294 35.71 -1.48 4.23
N THR A 295 34.76 -1.85 3.36
CA THR A 295 33.33 -1.67 3.56
C THR A 295 32.86 -2.37 4.84
N ARG A 296 33.20 -3.65 5.04
CA ARG A 296 32.84 -4.36 6.28
C ARG A 296 33.44 -3.71 7.52
N LYS A 297 34.65 -3.16 7.46
CA LYS A 297 35.22 -2.43 8.59
C LYS A 297 34.43 -1.17 8.92
N GLN A 298 34.04 -0.41 7.91
CA GLN A 298 33.20 0.76 8.08
C GLN A 298 31.86 0.37 8.71
N ASP A 299 31.19 -0.64 8.15
CA ASP A 299 29.85 -1.04 8.60
C ASP A 299 29.85 -1.61 10.02
N ILE A 300 30.83 -2.46 10.33
CA ILE A 300 30.84 -3.22 11.59
C ILE A 300 31.59 -2.48 12.70
N GLN A 301 32.73 -1.84 12.43
CA GLN A 301 33.51 -1.13 13.45
C GLN A 301 33.15 0.35 13.56
N GLY A 302 32.62 0.95 12.50
CA GLY A 302 32.16 2.33 12.51
C GLY A 302 30.81 2.54 13.20
N SER A 303 30.11 1.44 13.52
CA SER A 303 28.83 1.52 14.21
C SER A 303 28.99 1.83 15.70
N VAL A 304 28.24 2.84 16.17
CA VAL A 304 28.28 3.33 17.56
C VAL A 304 27.81 2.25 18.55
N ASP A 305 26.74 1.51 18.21
CA ASP A 305 26.10 0.52 19.08
C ASP A 305 26.05 -0.88 18.45
N ARG A 306 27.24 -1.43 18.14
CA ARG A 306 27.38 -2.75 17.52
C ARG A 306 26.75 -3.87 18.39
N PRO A 307 25.88 -4.73 17.84
CA PRO A 307 25.23 -5.79 18.61
C PRO A 307 26.23 -6.77 19.24
N SER A 308 25.93 -7.21 20.47
CA SER A 308 26.78 -8.14 21.24
C SER A 308 26.97 -9.52 20.56
N GLN A 309 26.05 -9.86 19.67
CA GLN A 309 25.99 -11.09 18.88
C GLN A 309 27.03 -11.10 17.74
N VAL A 310 27.52 -9.93 17.33
CA VAL A 310 28.52 -9.79 16.27
C VAL A 310 29.91 -9.84 16.90
N ARG A 311 30.94 -10.33 16.19
CA ARG A 311 32.34 -10.28 16.67
C ARG A 311 33.01 -8.93 16.40
N ALA A 312 33.89 -8.49 17.29
CA ALA A 312 34.55 -7.18 17.17
C ALA A 312 35.76 -7.19 16.22
N THR A 313 36.42 -8.34 16.07
CA THR A 313 37.71 -8.43 15.37
C THR A 313 37.51 -8.80 13.90
N PRO A 314 38.04 -8.04 12.92
CA PRO A 314 37.88 -8.31 11.50
C PRO A 314 38.30 -9.71 11.05
N ALA A 315 39.39 -10.23 11.62
CA ALA A 315 39.90 -11.57 11.32
C ALA A 315 38.95 -12.72 11.75
N SER A 316 37.93 -12.41 12.53
CA SER A 316 36.94 -13.38 13.01
C SER A 316 35.59 -13.27 12.33
N TRP A 317 35.43 -12.33 11.40
CA TRP A 317 34.18 -12.18 10.66
C TRP A 317 34.03 -13.27 9.60
N ASP A 318 32.84 -13.85 9.53
CA ASP A 318 32.42 -14.70 8.43
C ASP A 318 31.06 -14.19 7.92
N LEU A 319 31.11 -13.03 7.25
CA LEU A 319 29.94 -12.30 6.81
C LEU A 319 29.75 -12.44 5.30
N CYS A 320 28.53 -12.75 4.86
CA CYS A 320 28.14 -12.72 3.46
C CYS A 320 27.19 -11.55 3.21
N LEU A 321 27.64 -10.55 2.44
CA LEU A 321 26.75 -9.50 1.94
C LEU A 321 25.84 -10.10 0.88
N PHE A 322 24.54 -10.18 1.14
CA PHE A 322 23.60 -10.81 0.22
C PHE A 322 22.63 -9.82 -0.43
N ALA A 323 22.41 -8.65 0.16
CA ALA A 323 21.60 -7.60 -0.46
C ALA A 323 22.09 -6.20 -0.07
N ALA A 324 21.88 -5.23 -0.95
CA ALA A 324 22.26 -3.84 -0.73
C ALA A 324 21.32 -2.88 -1.48
N THR A 325 21.21 -1.64 -0.99
CA THR A 325 20.41 -0.60 -1.65
C THR A 325 21.11 0.04 -2.83
N GLY A 326 22.45 -0.04 -2.88
CA GLY A 326 23.26 0.57 -3.93
C GLY A 326 24.75 0.51 -3.62
N GLU A 327 25.50 1.40 -4.26
CA GLU A 327 26.95 1.55 -4.04
C GLU A 327 27.30 2.65 -3.04
N GLY A 328 28.56 2.67 -2.60
CA GLY A 328 29.10 3.76 -1.79
C GLY A 328 28.80 3.65 -0.31
N GLU A 329 29.32 4.61 0.46
CA GLU A 329 29.28 4.54 1.93
C GLU A 329 27.88 4.73 2.51
N SER A 330 26.99 5.43 1.81
CA SER A 330 25.58 5.65 2.18
C SER A 330 24.69 4.45 1.89
N ALA A 331 25.17 3.46 1.14
CA ALA A 331 24.37 2.27 0.86
C ALA A 331 24.12 1.46 2.11
N SER A 332 22.86 1.10 2.29
CA SER A 332 22.41 0.19 3.33
C SER A 332 22.60 -1.25 2.88
N ARG A 333 22.89 -2.16 3.82
CA ARG A 333 23.35 -3.52 3.51
C ARG A 333 22.78 -4.58 4.44
N LEU A 334 22.50 -5.75 3.89
CA LEU A 334 22.08 -6.94 4.62
C LEU A 334 23.15 -8.02 4.56
N TYR A 335 23.56 -8.50 5.73
CA TYR A 335 24.60 -9.51 5.88
C TYR A 335 24.05 -10.77 6.54
N LEU A 336 24.51 -11.94 6.09
CA LEU A 336 24.44 -13.19 6.86
C LEU A 336 25.72 -13.34 7.68
N ASP A 337 25.59 -13.62 8.97
CA ASP A 337 26.71 -13.86 9.88
C ASP A 337 26.86 -15.34 10.23
N PHE A 338 27.91 -15.98 9.69
CA PHE A 338 28.20 -17.39 9.90
C PHE A 338 29.16 -17.67 11.06
N ASN A 339 29.71 -16.62 11.69
CA ASN A 339 30.59 -16.77 12.86
C ASN A 339 30.24 -15.75 13.97
N PRO A 340 29.01 -15.80 14.51
CA PRO A 340 28.59 -14.92 15.58
C PRO A 340 29.32 -15.22 16.90
N THR A 341 29.08 -14.39 17.92
CA THR A 341 29.45 -14.70 19.31
C THR A 341 28.54 -15.80 19.87
N LYS A 342 28.79 -16.21 21.13
CA LYS A 342 27.98 -17.24 21.79
C LYS A 342 26.52 -16.82 22.05
N SER A 343 26.23 -15.52 22.01
CA SER A 343 24.87 -15.01 22.17
C SER A 343 24.11 -14.87 20.84
N GLY A 344 24.77 -15.08 19.71
CA GLY A 344 24.15 -15.05 18.38
C GLY A 344 23.91 -16.44 17.81
N THR A 345 23.25 -16.47 16.65
CA THR A 345 22.90 -17.68 15.92
C THR A 345 23.61 -17.71 14.58
N VAL A 346 24.15 -18.87 14.20
CA VAL A 346 24.85 -19.02 12.91
C VAL A 346 23.83 -18.85 11.78
N GLY A 347 24.10 -17.92 10.86
CA GLY A 347 23.16 -17.55 9.81
C GLY A 347 22.17 -16.45 10.23
N GLN A 348 22.40 -15.79 11.37
CA GLN A 348 21.66 -14.57 11.73
C GLN A 348 21.87 -13.48 10.68
N VAL A 349 20.86 -12.62 10.54
CA VAL A 349 20.86 -11.54 9.56
C VAL A 349 21.13 -10.21 10.26
N LEU A 350 22.08 -9.45 9.73
CA LEU A 350 22.43 -8.12 10.20
C LEU A 350 21.98 -7.07 9.18
N TYR A 351 21.47 -5.96 9.68
CA TYR A 351 21.15 -4.78 8.89
C TYR A 351 22.11 -3.64 9.23
N PHE A 352 22.82 -3.14 8.23
CA PHE A 352 23.58 -1.91 8.32
C PHE A 352 22.83 -0.78 7.62
N ASN A 353 22.44 0.24 8.38
CA ASN A 353 21.83 1.45 7.85
C ASN A 353 22.95 2.42 7.42
N GLY A 354 23.07 2.66 6.12
CA GLY A 354 24.13 3.48 5.53
C GLY A 354 23.99 4.98 5.81
N GLU A 355 22.81 5.48 6.18
CA GLU A 355 22.57 6.89 6.50
C GLU A 355 22.97 7.18 7.96
N THR A 356 22.45 6.39 8.89
CA THR A 356 22.69 6.55 10.34
C THR A 356 23.98 5.89 10.81
N LYS A 357 24.61 5.07 9.95
CA LYS A 357 25.80 4.26 10.26
C LYS A 357 25.58 3.28 11.42
N THR A 358 24.35 2.81 11.62
CA THR A 358 24.02 1.85 12.67
C THR A 358 23.99 0.42 12.13
N LEU A 359 24.41 -0.53 12.97
CA LEU A 359 24.33 -1.95 12.69
C LEU A 359 23.36 -2.59 13.68
N THR A 360 22.33 -3.26 13.19
CA THR A 360 21.33 -3.93 14.01
C THR A 360 21.27 -5.42 13.69
N LEU A 361 20.87 -6.22 14.68
CA LEU A 361 20.53 -7.62 14.47
C LEU A 361 19.08 -7.67 14.00
N LEU A 362 18.86 -8.03 12.74
CA LEU A 362 17.53 -8.03 12.14
C LEU A 362 16.74 -9.28 12.50
N GLY A 363 17.41 -10.43 12.57
CA GLY A 363 16.76 -11.67 13.00
C GLY A 363 17.74 -12.82 13.19
N PRO A 364 17.33 -13.88 13.93
CA PRO A 364 18.19 -15.00 14.28
C PRO A 364 18.43 -15.97 13.11
N SER A 365 17.64 -15.90 12.03
CA SER A 365 17.81 -16.69 10.81
C SER A 365 17.24 -15.96 9.60
N PHE A 366 17.60 -16.44 8.40
CA PHE A 366 17.07 -15.90 7.15
C PHE A 366 15.54 -16.03 7.03
N SER A 367 14.97 -17.19 7.41
CA SER A 367 13.52 -17.41 7.40
C SER A 367 12.74 -16.44 8.30
N ASN A 368 13.26 -16.15 9.50
CA ASN A 368 12.65 -15.16 10.40
C ASN A 368 12.65 -13.76 9.78
N VAL A 369 13.76 -13.39 9.12
CA VAL A 369 13.84 -12.10 8.45
C VAL A 369 12.93 -12.05 7.22
N LEU A 370 12.79 -13.12 6.43
CA LEU A 370 11.83 -13.12 5.32
C LEU A 370 10.39 -12.86 5.79
N LEU A 371 9.93 -13.50 6.87
CA LEU A 371 8.61 -13.22 7.46
C LEU A 371 8.44 -11.74 7.83
N MET A 372 9.44 -11.17 8.51
CA MET A 372 9.44 -9.76 8.88
C MET A 372 9.40 -8.85 7.63
N LEU A 373 10.17 -9.17 6.60
CA LEU A 373 10.20 -8.40 5.35
C LEU A 373 8.90 -8.54 4.53
N MET A 374 8.16 -9.64 4.63
CA MET A 374 6.85 -9.77 3.97
C MET A 374 5.88 -8.72 4.47
N LYS A 375 5.89 -8.46 5.78
CA LYS A 375 5.08 -7.42 6.41
C LYS A 375 5.35 -6.05 5.80
N GLU A 376 6.63 -5.68 5.71
CA GLU A 376 7.04 -4.38 5.19
C GLU A 376 6.81 -4.26 3.68
N ALA A 377 7.01 -5.35 2.92
CA ALA A 377 6.82 -5.36 1.47
C ALA A 377 5.36 -5.17 1.04
N SER A 378 4.40 -5.69 1.83
CA SER A 378 2.95 -5.57 1.56
C SER A 378 2.46 -4.12 1.48
N HIS A 379 3.20 -3.18 2.07
CA HIS A 379 2.86 -1.75 2.12
C HIS A 379 3.72 -0.85 1.23
N GLY A 380 4.75 -1.37 0.54
CA GLY A 380 5.74 -0.51 -0.13
C GLY A 380 6.22 -0.97 -1.50
N SER A 381 6.14 -2.27 -1.84
CA SER A 381 6.65 -2.75 -3.14
C SER A 381 5.88 -2.20 -4.33
N GLY A 382 4.60 -1.88 -4.16
CA GLY A 382 3.76 -1.31 -5.21
C GLY A 382 4.13 0.13 -5.54
N ASP A 383 4.16 0.99 -4.52
CA ASP A 383 4.42 2.43 -4.65
C ASP A 383 5.74 2.73 -5.36
N TYR A 384 6.78 1.94 -5.10
CA TYR A 384 8.08 2.12 -5.75
C TYR A 384 8.08 1.70 -7.22
N LEU A 385 7.37 0.63 -7.56
CA LEU A 385 7.23 0.20 -8.95
C LEU A 385 6.47 1.27 -9.75
N ILE A 386 5.42 1.81 -9.16
CA ILE A 386 4.64 2.93 -9.67
C ILE A 386 5.57 4.13 -9.91
N GLN A 387 6.30 4.55 -8.88
CA GLN A 387 7.25 5.67 -8.97
C GLN A 387 8.30 5.44 -10.06
N SER A 388 8.93 4.26 -10.12
CA SER A 388 9.97 3.96 -11.10
C SER A 388 9.45 4.00 -12.55
N ILE A 389 8.23 3.51 -12.78
CA ILE A 389 7.60 3.53 -14.10
C ILE A 389 7.20 4.95 -14.47
N MET A 390 6.67 5.73 -13.53
CA MET A 390 6.36 7.16 -13.74
C MET A 390 7.62 7.97 -14.05
N GLU A 391 8.66 7.89 -13.22
CA GLU A 391 9.94 8.59 -13.44
C GLU A 391 10.51 8.31 -14.82
N LYS A 392 10.44 7.05 -15.26
CA LYS A 392 10.99 6.68 -16.55
C LYS A 392 10.16 7.16 -17.72
N THR A 393 8.84 7.10 -17.60
CA THR A 393 7.91 7.72 -18.56
C THR A 393 8.21 9.21 -18.70
N MET A 394 8.47 9.89 -17.59
CA MET A 394 8.82 11.32 -17.56
C MET A 394 10.23 11.62 -18.12
N SER A 395 11.09 10.62 -18.27
CA SER A 395 12.46 10.78 -18.78
C SER A 395 12.61 10.57 -20.30
N LEU A 396 11.53 10.20 -20.98
CA LEU A 396 11.55 9.95 -22.43
C LEU A 396 11.57 11.25 -23.24
N ASP A 397 12.44 11.28 -24.25
CA ASP A 397 12.52 12.34 -25.23
C ASP A 397 11.49 12.10 -26.34
N VAL A 398 10.30 12.68 -26.18
CA VAL A 398 9.11 12.46 -27.03
C VAL A 398 9.37 12.82 -28.49
N ASP A 399 10.27 13.78 -28.77
CA ASP A 399 10.53 14.28 -30.11
C ASP A 399 11.34 13.32 -30.98
N THR A 400 12.05 12.38 -30.36
CA THR A 400 12.91 11.39 -31.04
C THR A 400 12.44 9.95 -30.84
N MET A 401 11.32 9.77 -30.13
CA MET A 401 10.83 8.49 -29.68
C MET A 401 10.12 7.70 -30.80
N ASP A 402 10.54 6.46 -31.02
CA ASP A 402 9.84 5.54 -31.91
C ASP A 402 8.66 4.87 -31.16
N VAL A 403 7.46 5.45 -31.30
CA VAL A 403 6.22 4.98 -30.67
C VAL A 403 5.89 3.52 -31.04
N GLN A 404 6.35 3.04 -32.21
CA GLN A 404 6.13 1.65 -32.64
C GLN A 404 7.20 0.67 -32.16
N SER A 405 8.23 1.15 -31.49
CA SER A 405 9.18 0.23 -30.86
C SER A 405 8.48 -0.56 -29.77
N ALA A 406 8.75 -1.86 -29.70
CA ALA A 406 8.28 -2.72 -28.61
C ALA A 406 8.68 -2.17 -27.23
N GLU A 407 9.71 -1.33 -27.18
CA GLU A 407 10.19 -0.67 -25.96
C GLU A 407 9.21 0.37 -25.42
N ASN A 408 8.61 1.20 -26.28
CA ASN A 408 7.69 2.24 -25.86
C ASN A 408 6.27 1.69 -25.68
N GLN A 409 5.88 0.67 -26.45
CA GLN A 409 4.61 -0.04 -26.27
C GLN A 409 4.48 -0.64 -24.87
N LEU A 410 5.52 -1.32 -24.38
CA LEU A 410 5.56 -1.88 -23.04
C LEU A 410 5.42 -0.80 -21.94
N LEU A 411 5.94 0.40 -22.18
CA LEU A 411 5.79 1.51 -21.23
C LEU A 411 4.38 2.09 -21.23
N PHE A 412 3.77 2.24 -22.41
CA PHE A 412 2.40 2.70 -22.53
C PHE A 412 1.42 1.71 -21.89
N GLU A 413 1.63 0.41 -22.07
CA GLU A 413 0.87 -0.65 -21.40
C GLU A 413 1.02 -0.57 -19.88
N ALA A 414 2.25 -0.40 -19.39
CA ALA A 414 2.53 -0.23 -17.96
C ALA A 414 1.80 0.99 -17.37
N MET A 415 1.84 2.12 -18.07
CA MET A 415 1.16 3.35 -17.66
C MET A 415 -0.35 3.23 -17.73
N ARG A 416 -0.89 2.55 -18.75
CA ARG A 416 -2.33 2.26 -18.89
C ARG A 416 -2.83 1.42 -17.71
N ASN A 417 -2.17 0.30 -17.43
CA ASN A 417 -2.50 -0.58 -16.31
C ASN A 417 -2.43 0.15 -14.96
N LEU A 418 -1.45 1.03 -14.79
CA LEU A 418 -1.31 1.87 -13.61
C LEU A 418 -2.45 2.90 -13.50
N SER A 419 -2.78 3.60 -14.60
CA SER A 419 -3.87 4.56 -14.60
C SER A 419 -5.21 3.91 -14.32
N GLU A 420 -5.50 2.74 -14.90
CA GLU A 420 -6.72 1.98 -14.65
C GLU A 420 -6.84 1.60 -13.17
N ARG A 421 -5.75 1.15 -12.55
CA ARG A 421 -5.74 0.80 -11.12
C ARG A 421 -5.84 2.00 -10.19
N ILE A 422 -5.24 3.13 -10.55
CA ILE A 422 -5.40 4.38 -9.80
C ILE A 422 -6.87 4.82 -9.89
N LEU A 423 -7.50 4.70 -11.06
CA LEU A 423 -8.91 5.04 -11.29
C LEU A 423 -9.88 4.07 -10.59
N ASP A 424 -9.62 2.76 -10.62
CA ASP A 424 -10.39 1.75 -9.90
C ASP A 424 -10.26 1.91 -8.37
N SER A 425 -9.08 2.31 -7.89
CA SER A 425 -8.86 2.60 -6.46
C SER A 425 -9.61 3.83 -5.96
N ILE A 426 -10.05 4.73 -6.85
CA ILE A 426 -10.88 5.89 -6.49
C ILE A 426 -12.35 5.46 -6.32
N GLY A 427 -12.78 4.36 -6.97
CA GLY A 427 -14.14 3.84 -6.91
C GLY A 427 -14.45 2.94 -5.71
N ASP A 428 -13.46 2.19 -5.21
CA ASP A 428 -13.71 1.06 -4.28
C ASP A 428 -12.85 1.05 -3.01
N MET A 429 -12.12 2.13 -2.71
CA MET A 429 -11.33 2.26 -1.48
C MET A 429 -12.03 3.12 -0.43
N GLY A 430 -12.55 2.47 0.61
CA GLY A 430 -12.46 3.02 1.96
C GLY A 430 -11.00 3.37 2.32
N PRO A 431 -10.76 4.21 3.32
CA PRO A 431 -9.59 5.09 3.42
C PRO A 431 -8.25 4.35 3.23
N MET A 432 -7.55 4.66 2.13
CA MET A 432 -6.12 4.37 1.99
C MET A 432 -5.36 5.15 3.06
N ILE A 433 -4.90 4.46 4.09
CA ILE A 433 -3.87 4.97 5.01
C ILE A 433 -2.51 4.76 4.32
N GLY A 434 -2.11 5.72 3.50
CA GLY A 434 -0.82 5.77 2.81
C GLY A 434 -0.74 7.03 1.95
N LYS A 435 0.29 7.86 2.17
CA LYS A 435 0.52 9.22 1.62
C LYS A 435 -0.36 9.62 0.42
N ARG A 436 -1.41 10.41 0.69
CA ARG A 436 -2.07 11.23 -0.33
C ARG A 436 -1.03 12.18 -0.92
N GLY A 437 -0.88 12.22 -2.24
CA GLY A 437 -0.08 13.25 -2.91
C GLY A 437 -0.86 14.57 -3.02
N PHE A 438 -0.19 15.68 -3.28
CA PHE A 438 -0.83 16.97 -3.53
C PHE A 438 -1.54 16.97 -4.90
N MET A 439 -2.86 16.80 -4.89
CA MET A 439 -3.71 16.76 -6.08
C MET A 439 -5.06 17.46 -5.84
N GLY A 440 -5.58 18.11 -6.87
CA GLY A 440 -6.96 18.58 -6.92
C GLY A 440 -7.50 18.59 -8.34
N MET A 441 -8.82 18.73 -8.46
CA MET A 441 -9.50 18.80 -9.74
C MET A 441 -10.35 20.07 -9.83
N VAL A 442 -10.48 20.65 -11.01
CA VAL A 442 -11.41 21.76 -11.28
C VAL A 442 -12.46 21.29 -12.26
N LEU A 443 -13.73 21.49 -11.91
CA LEU A 443 -14.89 21.07 -12.67
C LEU A 443 -15.32 22.22 -13.59
N LEU A 444 -15.58 21.92 -14.87
CA LEU A 444 -15.99 22.91 -15.87
C LEU A 444 -17.32 22.54 -16.53
N GLU A 445 -18.19 23.53 -16.71
CA GLU A 445 -19.46 23.45 -17.40
C GLU A 445 -19.34 23.98 -18.84
N ASP A 446 -19.79 23.19 -19.81
CA ASP A 446 -19.92 23.54 -21.24
C ASP A 446 -18.64 24.02 -21.95
N THR A 447 -17.47 23.93 -21.30
CA THR A 447 -16.20 24.48 -21.80
C THR A 447 -15.02 23.55 -21.51
N VAL A 448 -14.15 23.36 -22.51
CA VAL A 448 -12.91 22.58 -22.37
C VAL A 448 -11.81 23.44 -21.75
N PHE A 449 -10.98 22.82 -20.90
CA PHE A 449 -9.88 23.52 -20.25
C PHE A 449 -8.82 24.02 -21.25
N ASP A 450 -8.49 25.31 -21.21
CA ASP A 450 -7.45 25.91 -22.06
C ASP A 450 -6.12 26.01 -21.30
N VAL A 451 -5.25 25.02 -21.53
CA VAL A 451 -3.93 24.93 -20.89
C VAL A 451 -3.01 26.09 -21.27
N ASN A 452 -3.12 26.64 -22.49
CA ASN A 452 -2.28 27.76 -22.91
C ASN A 452 -2.69 29.04 -22.19
N ARG A 453 -3.99 29.28 -22.05
CA ARG A 453 -4.52 30.35 -21.21
C ARG A 453 -4.11 30.14 -19.75
N PHE A 454 -4.26 28.94 -19.22
CA PHE A 454 -3.85 28.61 -17.85
C PHE A 454 -2.37 28.96 -17.56
N LYS A 455 -1.44 28.57 -18.45
CA LYS A 455 -0.02 28.93 -18.33
C LYS A 455 0.21 30.45 -18.33
N LYS A 456 -0.51 31.17 -19.20
CA LYS A 456 -0.42 32.63 -19.27
C LYS A 456 -0.96 33.30 -18.00
N ASP A 457 -2.06 32.77 -17.48
CA ASP A 457 -2.71 33.30 -16.28
C ASP A 457 -1.87 32.98 -15.02
N LEU A 458 -1.18 31.83 -14.95
CA LEU A 458 -0.20 31.52 -13.90
C LEU A 458 0.90 32.59 -13.80
N LEU A 459 1.51 32.92 -14.94
CA LEU A 459 2.53 33.96 -15.01
C LEU A 459 1.95 35.34 -14.64
N ALA A 460 0.77 35.67 -15.16
CA ALA A 460 0.15 36.98 -14.94
C ALA A 460 -0.31 37.20 -13.48
N ARG A 461 -0.79 36.15 -12.80
CA ARG A 461 -1.38 36.23 -11.46
C ARG A 461 -0.38 36.05 -10.34
N TRP A 462 0.57 35.12 -10.52
CA TRP A 462 1.47 34.67 -9.45
C TRP A 462 2.95 34.82 -9.81
N ASP A 463 3.28 35.38 -10.98
CA ASP A 463 4.66 35.44 -11.50
C ASP A 463 5.31 34.04 -11.64
N ILE A 464 4.46 33.01 -11.83
CA ILE A 464 4.90 31.63 -11.99
C ILE A 464 5.18 31.38 -13.47
N ASP A 465 6.46 31.26 -13.81
CA ASP A 465 6.89 30.83 -15.14
C ASP A 465 7.09 29.31 -15.17
N SER A 466 6.68 28.68 -16.27
CA SER A 466 6.91 27.27 -16.49
C SER A 466 8.09 27.10 -17.45
N ILE A 467 9.12 26.36 -17.03
CA ILE A 467 10.36 26.18 -17.82
C ILE A 467 10.11 25.27 -19.05
N THR A 468 8.98 24.56 -19.09
CA THR A 468 8.55 23.78 -20.26
C THR A 468 8.08 24.69 -21.39
N SER A 469 8.35 24.31 -22.64
CA SER A 469 7.97 25.09 -23.84
C SER A 469 6.47 25.48 -23.83
N PRO A 470 6.06 26.50 -24.62
CA PRO A 470 4.65 26.92 -24.70
C PRO A 470 3.69 25.76 -24.99
N GLU A 471 4.14 24.74 -25.73
CA GLU A 471 3.37 23.55 -26.07
C GLU A 471 3.28 22.53 -24.92
N GLY A 472 4.22 22.54 -23.96
CA GLY A 472 4.34 21.52 -22.90
C GLY A 472 4.67 20.14 -23.49
N MET A 473 5.16 19.21 -22.66
CA MET A 473 5.19 17.80 -23.08
C MET A 473 3.74 17.32 -23.06
N LYS A 474 3.14 17.11 -24.25
CA LYS A 474 1.82 16.51 -24.41
C LYS A 474 1.96 15.00 -24.41
N VAL A 475 1.31 14.32 -23.47
CA VAL A 475 1.22 12.85 -23.47
C VAL A 475 -0.24 12.50 -23.72
N ARG A 476 -0.50 11.64 -24.71
CA ARG A 476 -1.84 11.15 -25.04
C ARG A 476 -2.12 9.86 -24.28
N ALA A 477 -3.21 9.79 -23.51
CA ALA A 477 -3.62 8.62 -22.75
C ALA A 477 -5.04 8.19 -23.15
N ALA A 478 -5.28 6.89 -23.38
CA ALA A 478 -6.61 6.37 -23.70
C ALA A 478 -7.52 6.36 -22.46
N ILE A 479 -8.80 6.71 -22.62
CA ILE A 479 -9.81 6.64 -21.56
C ILE A 479 -10.50 5.28 -21.58
N ALA A 480 -10.76 4.72 -20.38
CA ALA A 480 -11.37 3.42 -20.13
C ALA A 480 -12.86 3.25 -20.56
N THR A 481 -13.45 4.16 -21.33
CA THR A 481 -14.86 4.09 -21.74
C THR A 481 -15.07 3.45 -23.12
N VAL A 482 -14.00 3.15 -23.85
CA VAL A 482 -14.01 2.53 -25.17
C VAL A 482 -13.18 1.24 -25.09
N ASP A 483 -13.69 0.16 -25.70
CA ASP A 483 -13.00 -1.13 -25.76
C ASP A 483 -11.60 -0.93 -26.39
N VAL A 484 -10.55 -1.45 -25.74
CA VAL A 484 -9.14 -1.13 -26.04
C VAL A 484 -8.77 -1.46 -27.50
N ASP A 485 -9.45 -2.45 -28.07
CA ASP A 485 -9.29 -2.87 -29.47
C ASP A 485 -9.96 -1.92 -30.50
N SER A 486 -10.64 -0.86 -30.04
CA SER A 486 -11.40 0.08 -30.85
C SER A 486 -11.02 1.56 -30.67
N VAL A 487 -9.99 1.86 -29.87
CA VAL A 487 -9.50 3.23 -29.60
C VAL A 487 -8.82 3.80 -30.85
N GLU A 488 -9.38 4.87 -31.43
CA GLU A 488 -8.73 5.65 -32.49
C GLU A 488 -7.92 6.82 -31.90
N GLU A 489 -7.04 7.45 -32.70
CA GLU A 489 -6.20 8.58 -32.24
C GLU A 489 -7.00 9.77 -31.67
N ASP A 490 -8.27 9.89 -32.05
CA ASP A 490 -9.20 10.93 -31.61
C ASP A 490 -9.80 10.65 -30.21
N ASP A 491 -9.62 9.43 -29.66
CA ASP A 491 -10.14 8.98 -28.36
C ASP A 491 -9.10 9.10 -27.21
N MET A 492 -7.92 9.67 -27.49
CA MET A 492 -6.85 9.85 -26.49
C MET A 492 -6.88 11.26 -25.86
N GLU A 493 -6.80 11.34 -24.52
CA GLU A 493 -6.76 12.59 -23.76
C GLU A 493 -5.34 13.15 -23.61
N GLU A 494 -5.20 14.47 -23.64
CA GLU A 494 -3.91 15.17 -23.55
C GLU A 494 -3.57 15.54 -22.10
N ALA A 495 -2.49 14.99 -21.54
CA ALA A 495 -1.90 15.45 -20.29
C ALA A 495 -0.69 16.38 -20.54
N HIS A 496 -0.56 17.42 -19.74
CA HIS A 496 0.50 18.43 -19.85
C HIS A 496 1.40 18.43 -18.62
N PHE A 497 2.71 18.37 -18.85
CA PHE A 497 3.73 18.44 -17.80
C PHE A 497 4.34 19.84 -17.74
N LEU A 498 4.40 20.41 -16.54
CA LEU A 498 4.99 21.70 -16.23
C LEU A 498 6.14 21.52 -15.23
N VAL A 499 7.23 22.27 -15.42
CA VAL A 499 8.28 22.42 -14.41
C VAL A 499 8.23 23.84 -13.87
N ILE A 500 7.96 23.97 -12.57
CA ILE A 500 7.76 25.24 -11.86
C ILE A 500 8.65 25.23 -10.62
N ASP A 501 9.65 26.12 -10.54
CA ASP A 501 10.54 26.24 -9.37
C ASP A 501 11.14 24.91 -8.85
N GLY A 502 11.42 23.97 -9.74
CA GLY A 502 11.94 22.64 -9.39
C GLY A 502 10.88 21.60 -9.03
N TYR A 503 9.60 21.98 -8.99
CA TYR A 503 8.44 21.10 -8.90
C TYR A 503 8.02 20.60 -10.29
N LYS A 504 7.64 19.33 -10.38
CA LYS A 504 6.99 18.74 -11.56
C LYS A 504 5.49 18.65 -11.30
N VAL A 505 4.73 19.30 -12.17
CA VAL A 505 3.28 19.42 -12.09
C VAL A 505 2.66 18.79 -13.32
N VAL A 506 1.63 17.98 -13.10
CA VAL A 506 0.80 17.40 -14.16
C VAL A 506 -0.51 18.17 -14.20
N VAL A 507 -0.94 18.55 -15.40
CA VAL A 507 -2.23 19.18 -15.69
C VAL A 507 -2.91 18.33 -16.76
N ALA A 508 -3.97 17.61 -16.39
CA ALA A 508 -4.67 16.68 -17.26
C ALA A 508 -6.13 17.12 -17.45
N PRO A 509 -6.45 17.84 -18.54
CA PRO A 509 -7.81 18.05 -18.99
C PRO A 509 -8.49 16.73 -19.38
N PHE A 510 -9.77 16.63 -19.07
CA PHE A 510 -10.63 15.51 -19.46
C PHE A 510 -11.87 16.02 -20.17
N SER A 511 -12.18 15.44 -21.33
CA SER A 511 -13.33 15.82 -22.16
C SER A 511 -14.68 15.28 -21.65
N PHE A 512 -14.74 14.81 -20.40
CA PHE A 512 -15.89 14.18 -19.76
C PHE A 512 -16.02 14.57 -18.28
N PRO A 513 -17.20 14.39 -17.65
CA PRO A 513 -17.39 14.73 -16.24
C PRO A 513 -16.69 13.76 -15.30
N MET A 514 -16.21 14.28 -14.17
CA MET A 514 -15.80 13.49 -13.01
C MET A 514 -16.96 12.59 -12.53
N PRO A 515 -16.68 11.38 -12.02
CA PRO A 515 -17.72 10.49 -11.49
C PRO A 515 -18.64 11.20 -10.48
N LEU A 516 -19.95 11.18 -10.77
CA LEU A 516 -20.94 11.93 -10.00
C LEU A 516 -20.95 11.56 -8.51
N GLN A 517 -20.71 10.29 -8.17
CA GLN A 517 -20.67 9.84 -6.79
C GLN A 517 -19.61 10.58 -5.95
N ALA A 518 -18.42 10.80 -6.50
CA ALA A 518 -17.35 11.52 -5.81
C ALA A 518 -17.71 13.01 -5.63
N VAL A 519 -18.37 13.61 -6.62
CA VAL A 519 -18.85 15.00 -6.59
C VAL A 519 -19.98 15.16 -5.56
N GLU A 520 -20.93 14.23 -5.54
CA GLU A 520 -22.04 14.22 -4.56
C GLU A 520 -21.50 14.07 -3.14
N GLN A 521 -20.60 13.11 -2.90
CA GLN A 521 -19.98 12.91 -1.58
C GLN A 521 -19.17 14.13 -1.13
N GLY A 522 -18.31 14.67 -2.02
CA GLY A 522 -17.52 15.87 -1.73
C GLY A 522 -18.38 17.11 -1.49
N GLY A 523 -19.49 17.25 -2.22
CA GLY A 523 -20.45 18.33 -2.04
C GLY A 523 -21.26 18.20 -0.75
N MET A 524 -21.68 16.98 -0.38
CA MET A 524 -22.36 16.71 0.90
C MET A 524 -21.46 16.98 2.11
N ARG A 525 -20.15 16.76 1.97
CA ARG A 525 -19.18 17.03 3.03
C ARG A 525 -19.00 18.54 3.28
N ASN A 526 -19.10 19.37 2.25
CA ASN A 526 -18.93 20.82 2.39
C ASN A 526 -20.20 21.52 2.92
N TYR A 527 -20.34 21.54 4.25
CA TYR A 527 -21.45 22.23 4.92
C TYR A 527 -21.43 23.77 4.76
N LEU A 528 -20.36 24.37 4.22
CA LEU A 528 -20.27 25.81 3.95
C LEU A 528 -20.89 26.20 2.61
N TRP A 529 -21.21 25.23 1.75
CA TRP A 529 -21.74 25.48 0.41
C TRP A 529 -23.01 24.66 0.14
N GLU A 530 -24.17 25.25 0.48
CA GLU A 530 -25.48 24.58 0.40
C GLU A 530 -25.82 24.05 -1.01
N SER A 531 -25.37 24.74 -2.06
CA SER A 531 -25.62 24.36 -3.46
C SER A 531 -24.51 23.49 -4.09
N ALA A 532 -23.57 22.97 -3.29
CA ALA A 532 -22.40 22.24 -3.78
C ALA A 532 -22.76 21.07 -4.72
N VAL A 533 -23.70 20.22 -4.31
CA VAL A 533 -24.12 19.06 -5.11
C VAL A 533 -24.86 19.50 -6.37
N GLU A 534 -25.75 20.49 -6.26
CA GLU A 534 -26.54 20.98 -7.40
C GLU A 534 -25.66 21.60 -8.49
N ILE A 535 -24.65 22.38 -8.10
CA ILE A 535 -23.73 23.04 -9.02
C ILE A 535 -22.69 22.05 -9.53
N GLY A 536 -22.10 21.27 -8.61
CA GLY A 536 -21.07 20.28 -8.92
C GLY A 536 -21.53 19.27 -9.96
N THR A 537 -22.77 18.81 -9.92
CA THR A 537 -23.29 17.79 -10.86
C THR A 537 -23.54 18.29 -12.29
N ARG A 538 -23.42 19.59 -12.57
CA ARG A 538 -23.65 20.18 -13.91
C ARG A 538 -22.43 20.16 -14.82
N HIS A 539 -21.25 19.93 -14.25
CA HIS A 539 -20.01 19.92 -15.02
C HIS A 539 -20.06 18.85 -16.13
N THR A 540 -19.45 19.18 -17.25
CA THR A 540 -19.33 18.30 -18.42
C THR A 540 -17.88 17.92 -18.68
N TYR A 541 -16.95 18.63 -18.04
CA TYR A 541 -15.50 18.53 -18.19
C TYR A 541 -14.84 18.67 -16.83
N HIS A 542 -13.61 18.17 -16.69
CA HIS A 542 -12.78 18.48 -15.53
C HIS A 542 -11.31 18.53 -15.91
N VAL A 543 -10.48 19.15 -15.07
CA VAL A 543 -9.02 19.10 -15.16
C VAL A 543 -8.47 18.57 -13.84
N ALA A 544 -7.57 17.59 -13.89
CA ALA A 544 -6.80 17.17 -12.72
C ALA A 544 -5.45 17.88 -12.71
N ILE A 545 -5.06 18.41 -11.55
CA ILE A 545 -3.77 19.05 -11.32
C ILE A 545 -3.10 18.39 -10.13
N SER A 546 -1.87 17.89 -10.32
CA SER A 546 -1.12 17.21 -9.27
C SER A 546 0.36 17.60 -9.28
N ILE A 547 0.95 17.71 -8.10
CA ILE A 547 2.40 17.81 -7.92
C ILE A 547 2.94 16.39 -7.75
N VAL A 548 3.75 15.95 -8.71
CA VAL A 548 4.25 14.56 -8.76
C VAL A 548 5.68 14.43 -8.25
N GLU A 549 6.45 15.52 -8.24
CA GLU A 549 7.82 15.55 -7.73
C GLU A 549 8.19 16.98 -7.33
N GLY A 550 9.03 17.13 -6.32
CA GLY A 550 9.53 18.42 -5.85
C GLY A 550 10.76 18.32 -4.94
N PRO A 551 11.28 19.45 -4.45
CA PRO A 551 12.41 19.51 -3.52
C PRO A 551 12.15 18.87 -2.14
N GLY A 552 10.92 18.39 -1.88
CA GLY A 552 10.54 17.70 -0.64
C GLY A 552 10.13 18.65 0.48
N ASN A 553 9.52 19.79 0.16
CA ASN A 553 8.91 20.71 1.12
C ASN A 553 7.38 20.69 0.98
N PRO A 554 6.65 19.89 1.79
CA PRO A 554 5.20 19.76 1.67
C PRO A 554 4.43 21.07 1.79
N LEU A 555 4.93 22.03 2.58
CA LEU A 555 4.24 23.31 2.75
C LEU A 555 4.27 24.12 1.46
N GLU A 556 5.43 24.19 0.80
CA GLU A 556 5.57 24.82 -0.51
C GLU A 556 4.75 24.09 -1.58
N GLU A 557 4.68 22.76 -1.53
CA GLU A 557 3.84 21.95 -2.42
C GLU A 557 2.36 22.30 -2.26
N GLY A 558 1.85 22.35 -1.02
CA GLY A 558 0.47 22.75 -0.75
C GLY A 558 0.15 24.17 -1.23
N MET A 559 1.06 25.13 -0.99
CA MET A 559 0.92 26.50 -1.48
C MET A 559 0.92 26.57 -3.02
N LEU A 560 1.77 25.78 -3.68
CA LEU A 560 1.82 25.71 -5.13
C LEU A 560 0.53 25.10 -5.70
N LEU A 561 0.02 24.00 -5.11
CA LEU A 561 -1.24 23.38 -5.52
C LEU A 561 -2.41 24.36 -5.39
N ALA A 562 -2.50 25.09 -4.27
CA ALA A 562 -3.54 26.10 -4.07
C ALA A 562 -3.50 27.17 -5.18
N LYS A 563 -2.31 27.70 -5.50
CA LYS A 563 -2.15 28.67 -6.61
C LYS A 563 -2.58 28.08 -7.96
N LEU A 564 -2.18 26.85 -8.26
CA LEU A 564 -2.55 26.18 -9.52
C LEU A 564 -4.06 26.01 -9.64
N LEU A 565 -4.71 25.48 -8.60
CA LEU A 565 -6.16 25.31 -8.59
C LEU A 565 -6.89 26.66 -8.67
N ALA A 566 -6.43 27.68 -7.96
CA ALA A 566 -7.01 29.03 -8.01
C ALA A 566 -6.83 29.74 -9.36
N VAL A 567 -5.79 29.42 -10.14
CA VAL A 567 -5.70 29.92 -11.52
C VAL A 567 -6.61 29.11 -12.45
N ALA A 568 -6.76 27.81 -12.20
CA ALA A 568 -7.66 26.96 -12.98
C ALA A 568 -9.13 27.35 -12.80
N THR A 569 -9.53 27.89 -11.64
CA THR A 569 -10.89 28.43 -11.44
C THR A 569 -11.19 29.68 -12.26
N GLU A 570 -10.20 30.36 -12.85
CA GLU A 570 -10.43 31.50 -13.76
C GLU A 570 -10.76 31.07 -15.20
N GLN A 571 -10.72 29.77 -15.49
CA GLN A 571 -11.14 29.24 -16.78
C GLN A 571 -12.64 29.48 -17.01
N GLU A 572 -13.02 29.66 -18.27
CA GLU A 572 -14.42 29.78 -18.62
C GLU A 572 -15.15 28.46 -18.29
N GLY A 573 -16.31 28.56 -17.64
CA GLY A 573 -17.09 27.40 -17.20
C GLY A 573 -16.64 26.74 -15.90
N ALA A 574 -15.51 27.13 -15.30
CA ALA A 574 -15.08 26.57 -14.03
C ALA A 574 -16.07 26.91 -12.89
N SER A 575 -16.58 25.89 -12.20
CA SER A 575 -17.66 26.05 -11.21
C SER A 575 -17.32 25.51 -9.82
N ALA A 576 -16.43 24.51 -9.74
CA ALA A 576 -16.05 23.90 -8.47
C ALA A 576 -14.62 23.38 -8.47
N VAL A 577 -14.04 23.25 -7.29
CA VAL A 577 -12.73 22.60 -7.05
C VAL A 577 -12.94 21.39 -6.15
N TYR A 578 -12.50 20.22 -6.58
CA TYR A 578 -12.47 19.01 -5.75
C TYR A 578 -11.05 18.78 -5.22
N THR A 579 -10.87 18.81 -3.91
CA THR A 579 -9.59 18.47 -3.26
C THR A 579 -9.82 17.99 -1.83
N ASN A 580 -8.91 17.19 -1.28
CA ASN A 580 -9.03 16.62 0.08
C ASN A 580 -10.36 15.89 0.37
N GLY A 581 -11.01 15.35 -0.66
CA GLY A 581 -12.33 14.71 -0.54
C GLY A 581 -13.49 15.68 -0.29
N VAL A 582 -13.33 16.95 -0.64
CA VAL A 582 -14.31 18.03 -0.44
C VAL A 582 -14.49 18.80 -1.75
N LEU A 583 -15.71 19.25 -2.02
CA LEU A 583 -16.02 20.09 -3.18
C LEU A 583 -16.19 21.56 -2.74
N TYR A 584 -15.36 22.44 -3.28
CA TYR A 584 -15.32 23.87 -2.97
C TYR A 584 -15.91 24.70 -4.11
N GLU A 585 -16.55 25.82 -3.77
CA GLU A 585 -16.98 26.82 -4.75
C GLU A 585 -15.75 27.49 -5.40
N ALA A 586 -15.71 27.53 -6.73
CA ALA A 586 -14.54 28.01 -7.48
C ALA A 586 -14.12 29.46 -7.10
N ASP A 587 -15.09 30.37 -6.98
CA ASP A 587 -14.84 31.76 -6.59
C ASP A 587 -14.29 31.87 -5.16
N LYS A 588 -14.82 31.07 -4.22
CA LYS A 588 -14.36 31.07 -2.83
C LYS A 588 -12.98 30.47 -2.67
N PHE A 589 -12.69 29.40 -3.40
CA PHE A 589 -11.36 28.81 -3.44
C PHE A 589 -10.33 29.83 -3.96
N HIS A 590 -10.68 30.57 -5.02
CA HIS A 590 -9.84 31.64 -5.54
C HIS A 590 -9.63 32.76 -4.51
N GLU A 591 -10.70 33.30 -3.92
CA GLU A 591 -10.66 34.36 -2.90
C GLU A 591 -9.77 33.98 -1.70
N GLU A 592 -9.91 32.75 -1.18
CA GLU A 592 -9.10 32.29 -0.05
C GLU A 592 -7.62 32.13 -0.42
N THR A 593 -7.31 31.71 -1.65
CA THR A 593 -5.92 31.56 -2.12
C THR A 593 -5.19 32.90 -2.22
N GLU A 594 -5.92 34.00 -2.44
CA GLU A 594 -5.33 35.35 -2.50
C GLU A 594 -4.68 35.79 -1.18
N ASN A 595 -5.02 35.15 -0.04
CA ASN A 595 -4.35 35.37 1.25
C ASN A 595 -2.82 35.12 1.17
N LEU A 596 -2.37 34.28 0.23
CA LEU A 596 -0.93 34.04 -0.01
C LEU A 596 -0.17 35.30 -0.43
N ARG A 597 -0.86 36.33 -0.95
CA ARG A 597 -0.22 37.62 -1.30
C ARG A 597 0.22 38.40 -0.08
N ASP A 598 -0.41 38.17 1.06
CA ASP A 598 -0.11 38.80 2.34
C ASP A 598 0.72 37.86 3.25
N ASP A 599 1.41 36.87 2.67
CA ASP A 599 2.20 35.84 3.35
C ASP A 599 1.37 35.00 4.36
N MET A 600 0.06 34.91 4.16
CA MET A 600 -0.87 34.12 4.97
C MET A 600 -1.26 32.82 4.24
N LEU A 601 -1.23 31.69 4.94
CA LEU A 601 -1.64 30.41 4.35
C LEU A 601 -3.16 30.38 4.10
N PRO A 602 -3.63 29.86 2.95
CA PRO A 602 -5.04 29.70 2.63
C PRO A 602 -5.57 28.43 3.31
N MET A 603 -5.62 28.47 4.64
CA MET A 603 -5.83 27.29 5.47
C MET A 603 -7.13 26.56 5.16
N ALA A 604 -8.20 27.28 4.80
CA ALA A 604 -9.49 26.66 4.46
C ALA A 604 -9.46 25.88 3.13
N ASN A 605 -8.51 26.19 2.24
CA ASN A 605 -8.26 25.44 1.01
C ASN A 605 -7.30 24.26 1.20
N MET A 606 -6.39 24.38 2.17
CA MET A 606 -5.34 23.39 2.41
C MET A 606 -5.78 22.28 3.37
N ILE A 607 -6.58 22.62 4.38
CA ILE A 607 -7.02 21.74 5.47
C ILE A 607 -8.53 21.83 5.60
N TRP A 608 -9.21 20.69 5.59
CA TRP A 608 -10.64 20.63 5.88
C TRP A 608 -10.88 20.46 7.38
N VAL A 609 -12.01 20.98 7.86
CA VAL A 609 -12.44 20.81 9.25
C VAL A 609 -13.81 20.16 9.25
N ASP A 610 -13.89 18.95 9.79
CA ASP A 610 -15.16 18.28 10.07
C ASP A 610 -15.67 18.74 11.45
N MET A 611 -16.99 18.88 11.60
CA MET A 611 -17.63 19.41 12.80
C MET A 611 -18.81 18.55 13.21
N ASP A 612 -18.80 18.11 14.47
CA ASP A 612 -19.86 17.34 15.10
C ASP A 612 -20.51 18.15 16.23
N PHE A 613 -21.84 18.25 16.20
CA PHE A 613 -22.62 18.89 17.27
C PHE A 613 -23.01 17.85 18.31
N GLU A 614 -22.64 18.07 19.56
CA GLU A 614 -22.85 17.13 20.65
C GLU A 614 -24.19 17.33 21.38
N GLU A 615 -24.69 16.28 22.03
CA GLU A 615 -25.97 16.33 22.75
C GLU A 615 -25.99 17.32 23.92
N ASP A 616 -24.83 17.62 24.49
CA ASP A 616 -24.66 18.56 25.61
C ASP A 616 -24.56 20.04 25.16
N GLY A 617 -24.62 20.30 23.85
CA GLY A 617 -24.54 21.63 23.27
C GLY A 617 -23.13 22.14 23.01
N THR A 618 -22.10 21.31 23.23
CA THR A 618 -20.74 21.56 22.77
C THR A 618 -20.55 21.10 21.31
N ILE A 619 -19.40 21.42 20.74
CA ILE A 619 -19.00 20.97 19.40
C ILE A 619 -17.63 20.29 19.44
N SER A 620 -17.49 19.22 18.68
CA SER A 620 -16.19 18.61 18.40
C SER A 620 -15.77 18.94 16.97
N LEU A 621 -14.51 19.31 16.78
CA LEU A 621 -13.93 19.63 15.48
C LEU A 621 -12.71 18.76 15.24
N SER A 622 -12.52 18.28 14.01
CA SER A 622 -11.32 17.55 13.62
C SER A 622 -10.81 18.05 12.27
N THR A 623 -9.50 18.15 12.13
CA THR A 623 -8.89 18.48 10.84
C THR A 623 -8.73 17.23 9.96
N SER A 624 -8.75 17.42 8.66
CA SER A 624 -8.41 16.43 7.64
C SER A 624 -7.48 17.09 6.61
N GLY A 625 -6.36 16.46 6.27
CA GLY A 625 -5.36 16.97 5.33
C GLY A 625 -4.02 17.38 5.96
N MET A 626 -3.89 17.42 7.29
CA MET A 626 -2.62 17.74 7.96
C MET A 626 -1.54 16.69 7.65
N GLU A 627 -1.97 15.46 7.38
CA GLU A 627 -1.11 14.35 7.02
C GLU A 627 -0.31 14.58 5.73
N LEU A 628 -0.83 15.40 4.79
CA LEU A 628 -0.11 15.81 3.58
C LEU A 628 1.18 16.57 3.91
N PHE A 629 1.19 17.26 5.05
CA PHE A 629 2.32 18.05 5.53
C PHE A 629 3.21 17.29 6.51
N ASN A 630 3.02 15.97 6.64
CA ASN A 630 3.64 15.11 7.65
C ASN A 630 3.37 15.57 9.10
N GLN A 631 2.19 16.14 9.36
CA GLN A 631 1.74 16.55 10.69
C GLN A 631 0.53 15.72 11.13
N LEU A 632 0.31 15.65 12.45
CA LEU A 632 -0.87 15.02 13.01
C LEU A 632 -2.10 15.92 12.81
N ASN A 633 -3.27 15.31 12.61
CA ASN A 633 -4.54 16.04 12.63
C ASN A 633 -4.83 16.58 14.03
N VAL A 634 -5.48 17.74 14.09
CA VAL A 634 -5.87 18.43 15.33
C VAL A 634 -7.34 18.16 15.62
N GLU A 635 -7.66 17.94 16.89
CA GLU A 635 -9.03 17.75 17.36
C GLU A 635 -9.33 18.69 18.54
N PHE A 636 -10.45 19.39 18.46
CA PHE A 636 -11.05 20.07 19.61
C PHE A 636 -12.23 19.24 20.08
N LEU A 637 -12.19 18.78 21.33
CA LEU A 637 -13.18 17.89 21.90
C LEU A 637 -14.00 18.62 22.97
N HIS A 638 -15.33 18.50 22.91
CA HIS A 638 -16.28 19.16 23.79
C HIS A 638 -16.14 20.70 23.82
N CYS A 639 -15.83 21.33 22.69
CA CYS A 639 -15.57 22.76 22.61
C CYS A 639 -16.85 23.57 22.93
N PRO A 640 -16.87 24.44 23.95
CA PRO A 640 -18.04 25.22 24.33
C PRO A 640 -18.16 26.53 23.53
N TRP A 641 -17.36 26.69 22.48
CA TRP A 641 -17.32 27.91 21.69
C TRP A 641 -18.38 27.91 20.60
N ASP A 642 -18.71 29.11 20.12
CA ASP A 642 -19.49 29.25 18.90
C ASP A 642 -18.78 28.54 17.71
N PRO A 643 -19.53 27.85 16.83
CA PRO A 643 -18.97 27.12 15.68
C PRO A 643 -17.99 27.92 14.82
N GLU A 644 -18.31 29.18 14.49
CA GLU A 644 -17.45 30.02 13.66
C GLU A 644 -16.15 30.35 14.40
N LYS A 645 -16.25 30.63 15.70
CA LYS A 645 -15.07 30.87 16.54
C LYS A 645 -14.18 29.64 16.61
N ALA A 646 -14.75 28.46 16.86
CA ALA A 646 -14.00 27.22 17.00
C ALA A 646 -13.32 26.82 15.68
N TRP A 647 -14.05 26.93 14.56
CA TRP A 647 -13.55 26.65 13.22
C TRP A 647 -12.37 27.57 12.85
N ASN A 648 -12.48 28.87 13.10
CA ASN A 648 -11.38 29.80 12.86
C ASN A 648 -10.16 29.52 13.76
N TYR A 649 -10.41 29.07 15.00
CA TYR A 649 -9.34 28.83 15.96
C TYR A 649 -8.58 27.53 15.68
N ILE A 650 -9.27 26.43 15.32
CA ILE A 650 -8.59 25.18 14.98
C ILE A 650 -7.72 25.34 13.73
N LEU A 651 -8.17 26.10 12.72
CA LEU A 651 -7.34 26.44 11.56
C LEU A 651 -6.12 27.29 11.93
N SER A 652 -6.25 28.20 12.91
CA SER A 652 -5.11 28.96 13.42
C SER A 652 -4.09 28.07 14.15
N VAL A 653 -4.54 27.03 14.86
CA VAL A 653 -3.66 26.04 15.48
C VAL A 653 -2.96 25.19 14.42
N ALA A 654 -3.69 24.74 13.40
CA ALA A 654 -3.12 24.03 12.26
C ALA A 654 -2.06 24.87 11.54
N ASP A 655 -2.35 26.15 11.25
CA ASP A 655 -1.40 27.12 10.67
C ASP A 655 -0.11 27.23 11.51
N TYR A 656 -0.25 27.38 12.83
CA TYR A 656 0.89 27.41 13.74
C TYR A 656 1.73 26.13 13.66
N ILE A 657 1.09 24.96 13.62
CA ILE A 657 1.79 23.67 13.52
C ILE A 657 2.55 23.57 12.20
N LEU A 658 1.94 23.98 11.08
CA LEU A 658 2.56 23.96 9.75
C LEU A 658 3.75 24.93 9.64
N THR A 659 3.68 26.10 10.28
CA THR A 659 4.66 27.19 10.11
C THR A 659 5.74 27.24 11.19
N SER A 660 5.48 26.72 12.40
CA SER A 660 6.40 26.86 13.54
C SER A 660 7.72 26.09 13.38
N GLY A 661 7.75 25.06 12.52
CA GLY A 661 8.89 24.15 12.35
C GLY A 661 9.19 23.30 13.59
N LYS A 662 8.26 23.27 14.57
CA LYS A 662 8.36 22.46 15.78
C LYS A 662 7.42 21.27 15.70
N GLN A 663 7.91 20.11 16.13
CA GLN A 663 7.05 18.97 16.36
C GLN A 663 6.35 19.17 17.70
N VAL A 664 5.02 19.10 17.71
CA VAL A 664 4.21 19.18 18.92
C VAL A 664 4.30 17.85 19.68
N GLU A 665 4.59 17.90 20.97
CA GLU A 665 4.67 16.75 21.87
C GLU A 665 3.47 16.70 22.84
N ASP A 666 3.23 15.54 23.45
CA ASP A 666 2.16 15.38 24.44
C ASP A 666 2.41 16.27 25.68
N GLY A 667 1.40 17.05 26.08
CA GLY A 667 1.49 18.01 27.16
C GLY A 667 2.07 19.37 26.78
N ASP A 668 2.44 19.57 25.51
CA ASP A 668 2.80 20.90 25.00
C ASP A 668 1.62 21.86 25.08
N SER A 669 1.92 23.16 24.97
CA SER A 669 0.89 24.16 24.85
C SER A 669 0.90 24.86 23.50
N VAL A 670 -0.25 24.86 22.83
CA VAL A 670 -0.49 25.55 21.57
C VAL A 670 -1.44 26.72 21.79
N GLY A 671 -1.21 27.81 21.06
CA GLY A 671 -2.06 28.99 21.13
C GLY A 671 -1.64 30.03 20.09
N ARG A 672 -2.55 30.96 19.77
CA ARG A 672 -2.31 31.99 18.75
C ARG A 672 -1.29 33.03 19.21
N THR A 673 -1.06 33.14 20.51
CA THR A 673 -0.15 34.09 21.14
C THR A 673 0.62 33.42 22.28
N GLU A 674 1.73 34.01 22.73
CA GLU A 674 2.48 33.49 23.89
C GLU A 674 1.65 33.45 25.20
N GLU A 675 0.53 34.19 25.25
CA GLU A 675 -0.36 34.24 26.42
C GLU A 675 -1.50 33.21 26.35
N GLU A 676 -1.86 32.74 25.14
CA GLU A 676 -2.86 31.69 24.95
C GLU A 676 -2.18 30.33 25.05
N GLN A 677 -2.65 29.49 25.98
CA GLN A 677 -2.04 28.20 26.27
C GLN A 677 -3.12 27.12 26.36
N LEU A 678 -3.40 26.44 25.23
CA LEU A 678 -4.19 25.20 25.22
C LEU A 678 -3.23 24.04 25.39
N THR A 679 -3.41 23.23 26.42
CA THR A 679 -2.63 22.00 26.58
C THR A 679 -3.11 20.97 25.57
N VAL A 680 -2.18 20.38 24.83
CA VAL A 680 -2.48 19.34 23.85
C VAL A 680 -2.15 17.96 24.40
N HIS A 681 -2.87 16.96 23.90
CA HIS A 681 -2.62 15.57 24.19
C HIS A 681 -2.47 14.76 22.91
N ILE A 682 -1.50 13.84 22.86
CA ILE A 682 -1.31 12.96 21.70
C ILE A 682 -1.88 11.58 22.01
N ASN A 683 -3.07 11.30 21.51
CA ASN A 683 -3.79 10.04 21.75
C ASN A 683 -4.26 9.41 20.43
N GLU A 684 -4.85 8.21 20.53
CA GLU A 684 -5.66 7.65 19.44
C GLU A 684 -6.81 8.62 19.10
N PRO A 685 -7.07 8.88 17.81
CA PRO A 685 -8.05 9.88 17.41
C PRO A 685 -9.48 9.48 17.78
N VAL A 686 -10.33 10.48 18.02
CA VAL A 686 -11.76 10.26 18.30
C VAL A 686 -12.59 10.42 17.03
N HIS A 687 -12.37 11.51 16.29
CA HIS A 687 -13.05 11.88 15.06
C HIS A 687 -12.08 11.97 13.87
N ALA A 688 -10.81 12.36 14.10
CA ALA A 688 -9.83 12.50 13.03
C ALA A 688 -9.35 11.16 12.44
N ASP A 689 -8.85 11.20 11.19
CA ASP A 689 -8.16 10.07 10.58
C ASP A 689 -6.71 9.95 11.10
N GLY A 690 -6.24 8.71 11.29
CA GLY A 690 -4.84 8.39 11.63
C GLY A 690 -4.68 7.43 12.81
N LYS A 691 -3.43 7.16 13.20
CA LYS A 691 -3.12 6.38 14.42
C LYS A 691 -3.03 7.25 15.68
N GLN A 692 -2.72 8.53 15.50
CA GLN A 692 -2.60 9.52 16.57
C GLN A 692 -3.10 10.87 16.07
N SER A 693 -3.60 11.70 16.98
CA SER A 693 -4.01 13.08 16.74
C SER A 693 -3.57 13.99 17.89
N ILE A 694 -3.55 15.30 17.63
CA ILE A 694 -3.31 16.36 18.61
C ILE A 694 -4.66 16.81 19.15
N GLN A 695 -4.98 16.43 20.39
CA GLN A 695 -6.27 16.67 21.00
C GLN A 695 -6.21 17.82 22.01
N VAL A 696 -7.19 18.72 21.95
CA VAL A 696 -7.48 19.70 23.00
C VAL A 696 -8.84 19.38 23.59
N PHE A 697 -8.87 19.06 24.88
CA PHE A 697 -10.10 18.77 25.61
C PHE A 697 -10.59 20.04 26.32
N PHE A 698 -11.82 20.45 26.00
CA PHE A 698 -12.50 21.57 26.67
C PHE A 698 -13.53 21.00 27.64
N THR A 699 -13.16 20.74 28.90
CA THR A 699 -14.14 20.30 29.91
C THR A 699 -15.13 21.42 30.24
N GLU A 700 -16.39 21.08 30.58
CA GLU A 700 -17.30 22.00 31.29
C GLU A 700 -16.59 22.56 32.54
N SER A 701 -16.23 23.84 32.48
CA SER A 701 -15.86 24.74 33.58
C SER A 701 -15.16 24.13 34.81
N GLU A 702 -13.87 24.43 34.96
CA GLU A 702 -13.42 24.87 36.30
C GLU A 702 -14.22 26.14 36.67
N GLU A 703 -15.26 25.97 37.49
CA GLU A 703 -15.74 27.04 38.40
C GLU A 703 -14.85 27.13 39.64
#